data_AF-A0A357IYD0-F1
#
_entry.id   AF-A0A357IYD0-F1
#
_cell.length_a   1.000
_cell.length_b   1.000
_cell.length_c   1.000
_cell.angle_alpha   90.00
_cell.angle_beta   90.00
_cell.angle_gamma   90.00
#
_symmetry.space_group_name_H-M   'P 1'
#
loop_
_entity.id
_entity.type
_entity.pdbx_description
1 polymer ?
#
loop_
_entity_poly.entity_id
_entity_poly.type
_entity_poly.pdbx_seq_one_letter_code
_entity_poly.pdbx_strand_id
1 'polypeptide(L)'
;MSPNQSPATEERQSLQQQNPDAGVESAPVASPAQYTTSPVVEELDFSGEYDGDVPFGTPPSFIDRQRILPLLQKVEKPGRYTGGEFGVPHKDPESARGRIVFSYPDTYELGMSNEGLKILYDCVQRKDDLYADRTFLPWPDFRGLMKDEGLPLYSLDRPLEVRSFDVWAFNTAHELHYTNLLYALDLAGIPLRRKDRTGADPIIITGGTAVSNPLPLFDFLDGIFMGDGEDAIMEIMDIVSRGKEQGLSRKAILQELQSVEGLIRPDHYRATVHENGEAHYYGPMEAKRTYRAKEFAALENVIVPSIAITQDRVVVEVNRGCGQGCRFCHAGFWKRPVRNAEVSNLVRIAGDLLKRSGNDTITLHSLSIADYPWLEELVVEMAQAYGPEGVSLSLPSLRVQVKTIPVLEMTSGIRKSNVTFALEAGSELMRERIRKKSSEDNLHYLIREIYSRGWDLVKVYFMLGLPDRDGREVDDLIKSLNALGELAKECGPRKKVNVTVSLFVPKPFTTFQWEEQKGPEFFDESIEKIKAGLTTNRVHVRHPTPWMSWVEGLLSRSDHRVSYYLEKAFHAGASFDSWDDGFRQDVWEPVMAEVPDSIQQLWMGQKPGGTPMPFEEIVEGFPRDRLIKDFEKFESINEENMNPPHKQALKESDFPPELLKPVGIPAEKQSRAGFLKIGFSKTGNFVYISHLDTMDALRKALRRAGIPMTFTRGYNKHEKFHFGDSLPIYMHSEREVADVSVYSPVNPDEWFAKISEQLPEGLELKSLNFSENREKERKEKQSYTLKFFHSEDADRFEEMLKNPPESIQFEKKDRKRKRVRNLPRHKSAMRLHEKNLRTSLEELQRDANSLSFLLTLPESGGLSIVDLLDRYLEIPREDWNVRLQVWKTEN
;
A
#
# COMPACT_ATOMS: atom_id res chain seq x y z
N MET A 1 -29.56 -51.16 -26.80
CA MET A 1 -30.48 -52.23 -26.37
C MET A 1 -31.35 -51.67 -25.26
N SER A 2 -32.60 -51.32 -25.53
CA SER A 2 -33.66 -51.19 -24.52
C SER A 2 -34.07 -52.59 -24.01
N PRO A 3 -34.92 -52.82 -22.97
CA PRO A 3 -35.83 -51.91 -22.22
C PRO A 3 -35.77 -52.15 -20.66
N ASN A 4 -36.43 -51.41 -19.76
CA ASN A 4 -37.85 -51.61 -19.41
C ASN A 4 -38.39 -50.56 -18.39
N GLN A 5 -39.46 -49.90 -18.82
CA GLN A 5 -40.79 -49.76 -18.19
C GLN A 5 -41.00 -48.94 -16.89
N SER A 6 -41.64 -47.78 -17.11
CA SER A 6 -42.51 -46.92 -16.25
C SER A 6 -43.80 -47.66 -15.79
N PRO A 7 -44.90 -47.02 -15.26
CA PRO A 7 -45.18 -45.61 -14.91
C PRO A 7 -46.04 -45.37 -13.63
N ALA A 8 -46.23 -44.10 -13.25
CA ALA A 8 -47.50 -43.53 -12.76
C ALA A 8 -47.35 -41.98 -12.69
N THR A 9 -47.86 -41.22 -13.67
CA THR A 9 -49.12 -40.42 -13.62
C THR A 9 -49.14 -39.43 -12.43
N GLU A 10 -49.20 -38.11 -12.62
CA GLU A 10 -50.28 -37.40 -13.32
C GLU A 10 -49.90 -35.97 -13.76
N GLU A 11 -50.75 -35.45 -14.64
CA GLU A 11 -50.60 -34.35 -15.59
C GLU A 11 -50.36 -32.96 -14.99
N ARG A 12 -49.44 -32.22 -15.63
CA ARG A 12 -49.44 -30.75 -15.69
C ARG A 12 -49.99 -30.32 -17.05
N GLN A 13 -51.15 -29.68 -17.07
CA GLN A 13 -51.47 -28.69 -18.09
C GLN A 13 -52.18 -27.47 -17.48
N SER A 14 -51.49 -26.34 -17.70
CA SER A 14 -51.97 -24.96 -17.89
C SER A 14 -53.43 -24.62 -17.59
N LEU A 15 -53.63 -23.60 -16.76
CA LEU A 15 -54.63 -22.56 -16.99
C LEU A 15 -54.07 -21.19 -16.57
N GLN A 16 -54.18 -20.25 -17.51
CA GLN A 16 -53.96 -18.83 -17.36
C GLN A 16 -54.95 -18.19 -16.37
N GLN A 17 -54.51 -17.04 -15.83
CA GLN A 17 -55.32 -15.90 -15.39
C GLN A 17 -56.29 -16.13 -14.22
N GLN A 18 -55.91 -15.59 -13.06
CA GLN A 18 -56.76 -14.67 -12.29
C GLN A 18 -55.91 -13.91 -11.26
N ASN A 19 -55.85 -12.59 -11.42
CA ASN A 19 -55.48 -11.65 -10.36
C ASN A 19 -56.46 -11.82 -9.18
N PRO A 20 -55.96 -11.67 -7.95
CA PRO A 20 -56.67 -10.90 -6.96
C PRO A 20 -55.80 -9.73 -6.50
N ASP A 21 -56.22 -8.53 -6.89
CA ASP A 21 -55.92 -7.31 -6.15
C ASP A 21 -56.31 -7.54 -4.68
N ALA A 22 -55.31 -7.61 -3.82
CA ALA A 22 -55.44 -7.41 -2.39
C ALA A 22 -54.43 -6.32 -2.01
N GLY A 23 -54.96 -5.13 -1.74
CA GLY A 23 -54.23 -3.90 -1.52
C GLY A 23 -53.07 -4.07 -0.54
N VAL A 24 -51.87 -3.94 -1.07
CA VAL A 24 -50.72 -3.47 -0.29
C VAL A 24 -50.86 -1.97 -0.29
N GLU A 25 -51.46 -1.43 0.78
CA GLU A 25 -51.28 -0.02 1.12
C GLU A 25 -49.78 0.26 1.08
N SER A 26 -49.37 1.12 0.14
CA SER A 26 -48.07 1.74 0.16
C SER A 26 -47.90 2.37 1.53
N ALA A 27 -47.09 1.75 2.39
CA ALA A 27 -46.67 2.36 3.63
C ALA A 27 -46.14 3.77 3.28
N PRO A 28 -46.60 4.81 3.99
CA PRO A 28 -46.21 6.17 3.67
C PRO A 28 -44.70 6.26 3.69
N VAL A 29 -44.15 6.90 2.65
CA VAL A 29 -42.78 7.44 2.65
C VAL A 29 -42.57 8.04 4.03
N ALA A 30 -41.56 7.54 4.76
CA ALA A 30 -41.23 8.03 6.08
C ALA A 30 -41.19 9.56 6.03
N SER A 31 -41.98 10.21 6.89
CA SER A 31 -41.97 11.65 7.10
C SER A 31 -40.54 12.17 7.12
N PRO A 32 -40.25 13.37 6.57
CA PRO A 32 -38.99 14.04 6.87
C PRO A 32 -38.81 14.02 8.39
N ALA A 33 -37.59 13.75 8.85
CA ALA A 33 -37.25 13.89 10.27
C ALA A 33 -37.85 15.20 10.77
N GLN A 34 -38.44 15.22 11.97
CA GLN A 34 -38.87 16.48 12.56
C GLN A 34 -37.61 17.34 12.81
N TYR A 35 -37.24 18.13 11.80
CA TYR A 35 -36.12 19.05 11.83
C TYR A 35 -36.38 20.10 12.91
N THR A 36 -35.31 20.56 13.53
CA THR A 36 -35.37 21.55 14.60
C THR A 36 -35.98 22.84 14.08
N THR A 37 -36.73 23.55 14.93
CA THR A 37 -37.29 24.87 14.65
C THR A 37 -36.27 26.00 14.86
N SER A 38 -34.98 25.66 14.95
CA SER A 38 -33.89 26.59 15.20
C SER A 38 -33.69 27.52 14.00
N PRO A 39 -33.52 28.84 14.20
CA PRO A 39 -33.23 29.76 13.10
C PRO A 39 -31.95 29.39 12.36
N VAL A 40 -31.92 29.65 11.05
CA VAL A 40 -30.72 29.60 10.21
C VAL A 40 -29.85 30.82 10.52
N VAL A 41 -28.56 30.60 10.79
CA VAL A 41 -27.56 31.66 11.02
C VAL A 41 -26.60 31.85 9.86
N GLU A 42 -26.45 30.83 9.01
CA GLU A 42 -25.54 30.86 7.87
C GLU A 42 -26.12 30.05 6.71
N GLU A 43 -26.04 30.61 5.51
CA GLU A 43 -26.33 29.91 4.25
C GLU A 43 -25.05 29.87 3.42
N LEU A 44 -24.71 28.67 2.95
CA LEU A 44 -23.52 28.41 2.17
C LEU A 44 -23.92 27.89 0.80
N ASP A 45 -23.39 28.54 -0.23
CA ASP A 45 -23.48 28.09 -1.60
C ASP A 45 -22.13 27.51 -2.00
N PHE A 46 -22.08 26.21 -2.27
CA PHE A 46 -20.85 25.59 -2.73
C PHE A 46 -20.63 25.81 -4.23
N SER A 47 -21.56 26.45 -4.95
CA SER A 47 -21.28 26.88 -6.32
C SER A 47 -20.20 27.97 -6.32
N GLY A 48 -19.10 27.70 -7.00
CA GLY A 48 -18.01 28.66 -7.18
C GLY A 48 -18.28 29.59 -8.37
N GLU A 49 -17.73 30.80 -8.31
CA GLU A 49 -17.50 31.59 -9.51
C GLU A 49 -16.31 30.96 -10.26
N TYR A 50 -16.59 30.18 -11.29
CA TYR A 50 -15.55 29.66 -12.17
C TYR A 50 -15.13 30.74 -13.17
N ASP A 51 -13.83 30.83 -13.45
CA ASP A 51 -13.31 31.59 -14.61
C ASP A 51 -14.16 31.23 -15.84
N GLY A 52 -14.64 32.25 -16.55
CA GLY A 52 -15.70 32.18 -17.57
C GLY A 52 -15.43 31.22 -18.75
N ASP A 53 -15.55 31.70 -19.98
CA ASP A 53 -15.45 30.85 -21.18
C ASP A 53 -13.99 30.51 -21.57
N VAL A 54 -13.06 30.43 -20.60
CA VAL A 54 -11.66 30.05 -20.87
C VAL A 54 -11.60 28.54 -21.18
N PRO A 55 -11.04 28.13 -22.34
CA PRO A 55 -10.90 26.72 -22.67
C PRO A 55 -10.10 25.96 -21.61
N PHE A 56 -10.59 24.78 -21.25
CA PHE A 56 -9.92 23.89 -20.32
C PHE A 56 -8.71 23.19 -20.96
N GLY A 57 -7.65 23.02 -20.18
CA GLY A 57 -6.52 22.16 -20.52
C GLY A 57 -5.20 22.91 -20.65
N THR A 58 -4.14 22.24 -20.21
CA THR A 58 -2.76 22.75 -20.26
C THR A 58 -1.92 21.76 -21.08
N PRO A 59 -1.05 22.23 -21.99
CA PRO A 59 -0.07 21.36 -22.65
C PRO A 59 0.82 20.67 -21.61
N PRO A 60 1.29 19.43 -21.87
CA PRO A 60 2.19 18.75 -20.95
C PRO A 60 3.47 19.58 -20.74
N SER A 61 3.91 19.71 -19.48
CA SER A 61 5.17 20.38 -19.12
C SER A 61 6.14 19.36 -18.58
N PHE A 62 7.30 19.21 -19.22
CA PHE A 62 8.34 18.26 -18.81
C PHE A 62 9.35 18.93 -17.89
N ILE A 63 9.71 18.22 -16.82
CA ILE A 63 10.82 18.58 -15.94
C ILE A 63 12.10 17.94 -16.45
N ASP A 64 13.12 18.79 -16.64
CA ASP A 64 14.47 18.32 -16.93
C ASP A 64 15.00 17.49 -15.76
N ARG A 65 15.31 16.21 -16.03
CA ARG A 65 15.89 15.30 -15.05
C ARG A 65 17.20 15.84 -14.45
N GLN A 66 17.97 16.64 -15.18
CA GLN A 66 19.20 17.25 -14.64
C GLN A 66 18.94 18.18 -13.45
N ARG A 67 17.73 18.72 -13.29
CA ARG A 67 17.31 19.47 -12.09
C ARG A 67 16.99 18.56 -10.90
N ILE A 68 16.52 17.33 -11.16
CA ILE A 68 16.08 16.38 -10.13
C ILE A 68 17.26 15.63 -9.55
N LEU A 69 18.12 15.08 -10.42
CA LEU A 69 19.17 14.13 -10.04
C LEU A 69 20.11 14.62 -8.92
N PRO A 70 20.60 15.86 -8.91
CA PRO A 70 21.45 16.37 -7.82
C PRO A 70 20.78 16.34 -6.45
N LEU A 71 19.46 16.59 -6.42
CA LEU A 71 18.70 16.64 -5.17
C LEU A 71 18.50 15.24 -4.58
N LEU A 72 18.40 14.21 -5.44
CA LEU A 72 18.23 12.83 -4.99
C LEU A 72 19.41 12.32 -4.14
N GLN A 73 20.58 12.91 -4.25
CA GLN A 73 21.73 12.47 -3.45
C GLN A 73 21.72 12.98 -2.02
N LYS A 74 20.85 13.96 -1.74
CA LYS A 74 20.69 14.61 -0.45
C LYS A 74 19.54 14.01 0.37
N VAL A 75 18.81 13.03 -0.16
CA VAL A 75 17.63 12.43 0.47
C VAL A 75 17.89 11.00 0.95
N GLU A 76 17.11 10.53 1.93
CA GLU A 76 17.34 9.22 2.55
C GLU A 76 17.09 8.03 1.61
N LYS A 77 16.08 8.14 0.75
CA LYS A 77 15.66 7.08 -0.18
C LYS A 77 15.41 7.60 -1.59
N PRO A 78 16.48 7.83 -2.38
CA PRO A 78 16.35 8.42 -3.72
C PRO A 78 15.55 7.58 -4.72
N GLY A 79 15.63 6.26 -4.64
CA GLY A 79 14.94 5.36 -5.58
C GLY A 79 13.40 5.50 -5.61
N ARG A 80 12.80 6.21 -4.65
CA ARG A 80 11.36 6.55 -4.65
C ARG A 80 10.98 7.54 -5.75
N TYR A 81 11.96 8.27 -6.28
CA TYR A 81 11.75 9.49 -7.07
C TYR A 81 12.31 9.40 -8.50
N THR A 82 12.87 8.24 -8.88
CA THR A 82 13.66 8.09 -10.11
C THR A 82 12.83 7.71 -11.33
N GLY A 83 11.78 6.88 -11.15
CA GLY A 83 11.10 6.23 -12.28
C GLY A 83 11.99 5.22 -13.02
N GLY A 84 11.61 4.86 -14.26
CA GLY A 84 12.34 3.89 -15.10
C GLY A 84 12.05 2.42 -14.76
N GLU A 85 10.94 2.17 -14.09
CA GLU A 85 10.52 0.84 -13.67
C GLU A 85 10.14 -0.05 -14.86
N PHE A 86 10.38 -1.36 -14.71
CA PHE A 86 9.98 -2.32 -15.72
C PHE A 86 8.44 -2.41 -15.79
N GLY A 87 7.90 -2.56 -17.00
CA GLY A 87 6.46 -2.73 -17.22
C GLY A 87 5.68 -1.42 -17.35
N VAL A 88 6.34 -0.26 -17.24
CA VAL A 88 5.76 1.04 -17.61
C VAL A 88 5.57 1.10 -19.13
N PRO A 89 4.35 1.27 -19.66
CA PRO A 89 4.14 1.28 -21.11
C PRO A 89 4.70 2.53 -21.77
N HIS A 90 5.28 2.38 -22.96
CA HIS A 90 5.86 3.48 -23.71
C HIS A 90 4.78 4.23 -24.52
N LYS A 91 4.20 5.27 -23.93
CA LYS A 91 3.27 6.19 -24.58
C LYS A 91 3.79 7.62 -24.58
N ASP A 92 3.42 8.37 -25.61
CA ASP A 92 3.74 9.78 -25.73
C ASP A 92 2.59 10.65 -25.17
N PRO A 93 2.79 11.37 -24.05
CA PRO A 93 1.76 12.21 -23.44
C PRO A 93 1.37 13.43 -24.30
N GLU A 94 2.22 13.85 -25.25
CA GLU A 94 1.91 14.96 -26.16
C GLU A 94 0.84 14.58 -27.18
N SER A 95 0.87 13.34 -27.65
CA SER A 95 -0.11 12.77 -28.60
C SER A 95 -1.43 12.31 -27.96
N ALA A 96 -1.48 12.23 -26.62
CA ALA A 96 -2.64 11.70 -25.91
C ALA A 96 -3.83 12.68 -25.92
N ARG A 97 -5.01 12.16 -26.24
CA ARG A 97 -6.30 12.86 -26.19
C ARG A 97 -6.63 13.29 -24.76
N GLY A 98 -6.34 12.45 -23.77
CA GLY A 98 -6.51 12.74 -22.35
C GLY A 98 -5.35 12.26 -21.48
N ARG A 99 -4.97 13.05 -20.47
CA ARG A 99 -3.89 12.77 -19.52
C ARG A 99 -4.42 12.74 -18.09
N ILE A 100 -4.13 11.65 -17.39
CA ILE A 100 -4.43 11.50 -15.97
C ILE A 100 -3.20 11.12 -15.18
N VAL A 101 -3.07 11.67 -13.98
CA VAL A 101 -2.08 11.22 -12.99
C VAL A 101 -2.79 10.64 -11.77
N PHE A 102 -2.39 9.43 -11.38
CA PHE A 102 -2.89 8.76 -10.19
C PHE A 102 -1.98 9.01 -9.01
N SER A 103 -2.55 9.24 -7.83
CA SER A 103 -1.79 9.39 -6.61
C SER A 103 -2.40 8.61 -5.45
N TYR A 104 -1.52 8.02 -4.65
CA TYR A 104 -1.85 7.64 -3.30
C TYR A 104 -1.28 8.74 -2.40
N PRO A 105 -2.08 9.38 -1.52
CA PRO A 105 -1.64 10.49 -0.66
C PRO A 105 -0.63 10.05 0.44
N ASP A 106 0.44 9.35 0.08
CA ASP A 106 1.50 8.88 0.95
C ASP A 106 2.75 8.55 0.11
N THR A 107 3.76 7.94 0.73
CA THR A 107 5.02 7.59 0.07
C THR A 107 4.83 6.54 -1.03
N TYR A 108 5.79 6.53 -1.96
CA TYR A 108 5.88 5.55 -3.06
C TYR A 108 5.69 4.09 -2.59
N GLU A 109 6.33 3.65 -1.50
CA GLU A 109 6.24 2.25 -1.07
C GLU A 109 4.82 1.82 -0.69
N LEU A 110 4.04 2.73 -0.11
CA LEU A 110 2.64 2.49 0.25
C LEU A 110 1.74 2.60 -0.98
N GLY A 111 1.93 3.63 -1.80
CA GLY A 111 1.14 3.85 -3.01
C GLY A 111 1.29 2.73 -4.03
N MET A 112 2.52 2.24 -4.24
CA MET A 112 2.79 1.08 -5.10
C MET A 112 2.24 -0.24 -4.56
N SER A 113 1.87 -0.28 -3.28
CA SER A 113 1.22 -1.44 -2.68
C SER A 113 -0.32 -1.37 -2.78
N ASN A 114 -0.88 -0.27 -3.29
CA ASN A 114 -2.32 -0.08 -3.40
C ASN A 114 -2.87 -0.73 -4.69
N GLU A 115 -3.68 -1.78 -4.54
CA GLU A 115 -4.21 -2.52 -5.68
C GLU A 115 -5.25 -1.72 -6.47
N GLY A 116 -6.09 -0.93 -5.81
CA GLY A 116 -7.08 -0.08 -6.49
C GLY A 116 -6.42 0.92 -7.43
N LEU A 117 -5.30 1.53 -7.04
CA LEU A 117 -4.53 2.44 -7.90
C LEU A 117 -3.96 1.72 -9.12
N LYS A 118 -3.44 0.49 -8.97
CA LYS A 118 -2.93 -0.30 -10.11
C LYS A 118 -4.02 -0.67 -11.10
N ILE A 119 -5.20 -1.06 -10.59
CA ILE A 119 -6.36 -1.39 -11.44
C ILE A 119 -6.77 -0.17 -12.27
N LEU A 120 -6.95 0.99 -11.63
CA LEU A 120 -7.39 2.20 -12.33
C LEU A 120 -6.32 2.71 -13.32
N TYR A 121 -5.04 2.65 -12.95
CA TYR A 121 -3.93 2.94 -13.85
C TYR A 121 -3.99 2.05 -15.09
N ASP A 122 -4.12 0.74 -14.91
CA ASP A 122 -4.15 -0.21 -16.01
C ASP A 122 -5.39 -0.03 -16.90
N CYS A 123 -6.57 0.26 -16.33
CA CYS A 123 -7.80 0.57 -17.08
C CYS A 123 -7.57 1.68 -18.12
N VAL A 124 -6.96 2.79 -17.70
CA VAL A 124 -6.67 3.92 -18.59
C VAL A 124 -5.52 3.58 -19.54
N GLN A 125 -4.48 2.93 -19.03
CA GLN A 125 -3.28 2.64 -19.82
C GLN A 125 -3.50 1.62 -20.93
N ARG A 126 -4.59 0.85 -20.93
CA ARG A 126 -5.01 0.00 -22.06
C ARG A 126 -5.59 0.77 -23.26
N LYS A 127 -5.88 2.07 -23.14
CA LYS A 127 -6.43 2.88 -24.25
C LYS A 127 -5.33 3.67 -24.95
N ASP A 128 -5.09 3.40 -26.23
CA ASP A 128 -3.97 3.99 -26.98
C ASP A 128 -4.01 5.52 -27.06
N ASP A 129 -5.20 6.11 -27.04
CA ASP A 129 -5.44 7.56 -27.07
C ASP A 129 -5.38 8.23 -25.69
N LEU A 130 -5.27 7.48 -24.60
CA LEU A 130 -5.15 8.01 -23.24
C LEU A 130 -3.77 7.74 -22.63
N TYR A 131 -3.35 8.65 -21.75
CA TYR A 131 -2.10 8.56 -21.01
C TYR A 131 -2.35 8.60 -19.51
N ALA A 132 -1.85 7.58 -18.80
CA ALA A 132 -1.81 7.55 -17.34
C ALA A 132 -0.37 7.61 -16.83
N ASP A 133 -0.16 8.39 -15.77
CA ASP A 133 1.08 8.39 -14.99
C ASP A 133 0.73 8.29 -13.49
N ARG A 134 1.75 8.19 -12.64
CA ARG A 134 1.62 8.06 -11.18
C ARG A 134 2.50 9.07 -10.49
N THR A 135 2.01 9.65 -9.41
CA THR A 135 2.78 10.53 -8.52
C THR A 135 2.52 10.16 -7.07
N PHE A 136 3.53 10.27 -6.22
CA PHE A 136 3.44 9.98 -4.79
C PHE A 136 4.04 11.14 -4.02
N LEU A 137 3.75 11.22 -2.72
CA LEU A 137 4.20 12.35 -1.93
C LEU A 137 5.70 12.23 -1.62
N PRO A 138 6.49 13.27 -1.94
CA PRO A 138 7.84 13.41 -1.43
C PRO A 138 7.85 13.35 0.09
N TRP A 139 8.80 12.63 0.67
CA TRP A 139 9.05 12.69 2.10
C TRP A 139 9.55 14.10 2.48
N PRO A 140 9.40 14.57 3.75
CA PRO A 140 9.74 15.94 4.12
C PRO A 140 11.18 16.38 3.78
N ASP A 141 12.15 15.45 3.74
CA ASP A 141 13.53 15.74 3.32
C ASP A 141 13.60 16.21 1.85
N PHE A 142 12.95 15.50 0.94
CA PHE A 142 12.92 15.87 -0.47
C PHE A 142 12.02 17.07 -0.72
N ARG A 143 10.90 17.19 0.01
CA ARG A 143 10.02 18.36 -0.08
C ARG A 143 10.74 19.67 0.18
N GLY A 144 11.57 19.72 1.22
CA GLY A 144 12.36 20.89 1.56
C GLY A 144 13.22 21.31 0.38
N LEU A 145 13.99 20.36 -0.17
CA LEU A 145 14.83 20.57 -1.35
C LEU A 145 14.03 21.01 -2.59
N MET A 146 12.86 20.40 -2.82
CA MET A 146 11.99 20.77 -3.93
C MET A 146 11.49 22.21 -3.81
N LYS A 147 11.09 22.63 -2.61
CA LYS A 147 10.65 24.02 -2.35
C LYS A 147 11.80 25.01 -2.52
N ASP A 148 12.98 24.70 -1.97
CA ASP A 148 14.16 25.56 -2.02
C ASP A 148 14.63 25.80 -3.47
N GLU A 149 14.50 24.80 -4.35
CA GLU A 149 14.94 24.83 -5.75
C GLU A 149 13.82 25.15 -6.76
N GLY A 150 12.61 25.45 -6.28
CA GLY A 150 11.45 25.70 -7.14
C GLY A 150 11.13 24.54 -8.09
N LEU A 151 11.24 23.30 -7.59
CA LEU A 151 10.91 22.08 -8.31
C LEU A 151 9.46 21.69 -7.98
N PRO A 152 8.50 21.81 -8.92
CA PRO A 152 7.12 21.41 -8.67
C PRO A 152 6.98 19.89 -8.52
N LEU A 153 5.86 19.45 -7.94
CA LEU A 153 5.51 18.03 -7.92
C LEU A 153 5.41 17.46 -9.34
N TYR A 154 5.98 16.26 -9.54
CA TYR A 154 6.06 15.62 -10.85
C TYR A 154 5.63 14.15 -10.84
N SER A 155 5.31 13.62 -12.02
CA SER A 155 4.94 12.22 -12.21
C SER A 155 6.15 11.31 -12.49
N LEU A 156 6.05 10.02 -12.21
CA LEU A 156 7.21 9.12 -12.13
C LEU A 156 7.54 8.41 -13.43
N ASP A 157 6.55 8.01 -14.23
CA ASP A 157 6.76 7.27 -15.46
C ASP A 157 7.51 8.16 -16.46
N ARG A 158 7.05 9.40 -16.59
CA ARG A 158 7.76 10.51 -17.22
C ARG A 158 7.73 11.71 -16.28
N PRO A 159 8.80 12.49 -16.14
CA PRO A 159 8.85 13.61 -15.20
C PRO A 159 8.04 14.81 -15.73
N LEU A 160 6.71 14.73 -15.73
CA LEU A 160 5.83 15.84 -16.08
C LEU A 160 5.41 16.57 -14.82
N GLU A 161 5.25 17.89 -14.90
CA GLU A 161 4.61 18.66 -13.84
C GLU A 161 3.17 18.19 -13.66
N VAL A 162 2.79 17.86 -12.42
CA VAL A 162 1.44 17.34 -12.11
C VAL A 162 0.34 18.32 -12.51
N ARG A 163 0.62 19.63 -12.48
CA ARG A 163 -0.32 20.68 -12.91
C ARG A 163 -0.67 20.62 -14.40
N SER A 164 0.15 19.96 -15.23
CA SER A 164 -0.06 19.87 -16.68
C SER A 164 -0.94 18.68 -17.14
N PHE A 165 -1.47 17.90 -16.19
CA PHE A 165 -2.44 16.84 -16.46
C PHE A 165 -3.87 17.40 -16.57
N ASP A 166 -4.76 16.65 -17.23
CA ASP A 166 -6.18 17.02 -17.32
C ASP A 166 -6.94 16.58 -16.06
N VAL A 167 -6.58 15.41 -15.51
CA VAL A 167 -7.19 14.85 -14.30
C VAL A 167 -6.10 14.46 -13.31
N TRP A 168 -6.30 14.81 -12.04
CA TRP A 168 -5.51 14.27 -10.93
C TRP A 168 -6.41 13.45 -10.01
N ALA A 169 -6.22 12.13 -10.03
CA ALA A 169 -7.04 11.18 -9.27
C ALA A 169 -6.30 10.63 -8.05
N PHE A 170 -6.88 10.82 -6.87
CA PHE A 170 -6.37 10.30 -5.60
C PHE A 170 -7.10 9.04 -5.15
N ASN A 171 -6.36 8.10 -4.55
CA ASN A 171 -6.94 7.00 -3.77
C ASN A 171 -6.70 7.24 -2.28
N THR A 172 -7.75 7.68 -1.58
CA THR A 172 -7.69 8.05 -0.17
C THR A 172 -8.22 6.92 0.72
N ALA A 173 -7.30 6.13 1.27
CA ALA A 173 -7.64 4.92 2.03
C ALA A 173 -8.20 5.21 3.45
N HIS A 174 -7.72 6.25 4.11
CA HIS A 174 -8.12 6.68 5.45
C HIS A 174 -8.03 8.20 5.58
N GLU A 175 -8.67 8.77 6.59
CA GLU A 175 -8.92 10.21 6.72
C GLU A 175 -7.66 11.01 7.07
N LEU A 176 -6.67 10.40 7.71
CA LEU A 176 -5.37 11.03 7.99
C LEU A 176 -4.57 11.37 6.72
N HIS A 177 -4.98 10.87 5.56
CA HIS A 177 -4.45 11.29 4.27
C HIS A 177 -4.89 12.69 3.85
N TYR A 178 -5.89 13.31 4.48
CA TYR A 178 -6.43 14.58 3.99
C TYR A 178 -5.40 15.71 4.07
N THR A 179 -4.54 15.75 5.10
CA THR A 179 -3.42 16.70 5.17
C THR A 179 -2.37 16.44 4.10
N ASN A 180 -2.14 15.17 3.76
CA ASN A 180 -1.30 14.76 2.64
C ASN A 180 -1.87 15.18 1.28
N LEU A 181 -3.19 15.17 1.12
CA LEU A 181 -3.81 15.70 -0.08
C LEU A 181 -3.51 17.21 -0.22
N LEU A 182 -3.69 17.99 0.84
CA LEU A 182 -3.37 19.44 0.82
C LEU A 182 -1.88 19.69 0.57
N TYR A 183 -1.02 18.87 1.17
CA TYR A 183 0.42 18.86 0.92
C TYR A 183 0.76 18.68 -0.56
N ALA A 184 0.08 17.75 -1.24
CA ALA A 184 0.32 17.47 -2.64
C ALA A 184 -0.09 18.66 -3.52
N LEU A 185 -1.26 19.27 -3.23
CA LEU A 185 -1.75 20.47 -3.93
C LEU A 185 -0.77 21.65 -3.78
N ASP A 186 -0.34 21.93 -2.54
CA ASP A 186 0.65 22.98 -2.22
C ASP A 186 1.96 22.79 -3.00
N LEU A 187 2.50 21.57 -3.01
CA LEU A 187 3.76 21.29 -3.71
C LEU A 187 3.62 21.30 -5.25
N ALA A 188 2.43 21.01 -5.77
CA ALA A 188 2.12 21.12 -7.20
C ALA A 188 1.85 22.57 -7.64
N GLY A 189 1.76 23.52 -6.70
CA GLY A 189 1.38 24.90 -7.00
C GLY A 189 -0.08 25.04 -7.47
N ILE A 190 -0.96 24.14 -7.01
CA ILE A 190 -2.39 24.15 -7.31
C ILE A 190 -3.15 24.71 -6.11
N PRO A 191 -4.13 25.63 -6.30
CA PRO A 191 -4.92 26.16 -5.21
C PRO A 191 -5.58 25.07 -4.36
N LEU A 192 -5.47 25.19 -3.04
CA LEU A 192 -6.05 24.25 -2.08
C LEU A 192 -7.57 24.19 -2.24
N ARG A 193 -8.22 25.35 -2.27
CA ARG A 193 -9.66 25.48 -2.42
C ARG A 193 -10.06 25.32 -3.88
N ARG A 194 -11.08 24.50 -4.15
CA ARG A 194 -11.56 24.22 -5.51
C ARG A 194 -12.01 25.49 -6.26
N LYS A 195 -12.58 26.45 -5.54
CA LYS A 195 -13.16 27.68 -6.10
C LYS A 195 -12.10 28.62 -6.68
N ASP A 196 -10.85 28.48 -6.24
CA ASP A 196 -9.73 29.33 -6.69
C ASP A 196 -9.01 28.72 -7.91
N ARG A 197 -9.50 27.59 -8.44
CA ARG A 197 -8.91 26.89 -9.60
C ARG A 197 -9.46 27.40 -10.92
N THR A 198 -8.61 27.37 -11.93
CA THR A 198 -8.89 27.90 -13.28
C THR A 198 -8.91 26.78 -14.32
N GLY A 199 -9.13 27.13 -15.60
CA GLY A 199 -9.00 26.20 -16.72
C GLY A 199 -7.60 25.61 -16.92
N ALA A 200 -6.57 26.20 -16.29
CA ALA A 200 -5.19 25.74 -16.34
C ALA A 200 -4.83 24.66 -15.31
N ASP A 201 -5.71 24.43 -14.32
CA ASP A 201 -5.50 23.45 -13.26
C ASP A 201 -6.22 22.13 -13.59
N PRO A 202 -5.71 20.96 -13.17
CA PRO A 202 -6.39 19.69 -13.40
C PRO A 202 -7.75 19.62 -12.70
N ILE A 203 -8.64 18.76 -13.17
CA ILE A 203 -9.83 18.34 -12.41
C ILE A 203 -9.36 17.36 -11.33
N ILE A 204 -9.64 17.67 -10.07
CA ILE A 204 -9.14 16.90 -8.94
C ILE A 204 -10.24 16.02 -8.35
N ILE A 205 -10.01 14.72 -8.43
CA ILE A 205 -10.97 13.70 -7.97
C ILE A 205 -10.30 12.84 -6.92
N THR A 206 -11.03 12.48 -5.88
CA THR A 206 -10.60 11.41 -4.96
C THR A 206 -11.60 10.27 -4.98
N GLY A 207 -11.12 9.05 -4.76
CA GLY A 207 -11.92 7.92 -4.31
C GLY A 207 -11.30 7.27 -3.08
N GLY A 208 -11.69 6.03 -2.81
CA GLY A 208 -11.15 5.22 -1.71
C GLY A 208 -12.18 4.94 -0.63
N THR A 209 -11.73 4.46 0.52
CA THR A 209 -12.63 4.09 1.63
C THR A 209 -12.89 5.24 2.60
N ALA A 210 -12.01 6.23 2.67
CA ALA A 210 -12.17 7.36 3.59
C ALA A 210 -13.31 8.30 3.21
N VAL A 211 -13.76 8.25 1.95
CA VAL A 211 -14.68 9.24 1.37
C VAL A 211 -16.15 8.89 1.58
N SER A 212 -16.45 7.90 2.43
CA SER A 212 -17.84 7.59 2.79
C SER A 212 -18.52 8.76 3.49
N ASN A 213 -17.76 9.57 4.23
CA ASN A 213 -18.16 10.94 4.53
C ASN A 213 -17.39 11.90 3.61
N PRO A 214 -18.05 12.51 2.61
CA PRO A 214 -17.40 13.39 1.64
C PRO A 214 -17.21 14.82 2.18
N LEU A 215 -17.96 15.21 3.22
CA LEU A 215 -18.06 16.58 3.72
C LEU A 215 -16.72 17.24 4.09
N PRO A 216 -15.76 16.56 4.76
CA PRO A 216 -14.46 17.16 5.09
C PRO A 216 -13.66 17.63 3.87
N LEU A 217 -14.00 17.16 2.67
CA LEU A 217 -13.28 17.43 1.43
C LEU A 217 -14.04 18.35 0.46
N PHE A 218 -15.25 18.80 0.82
CA PHE A 218 -16.10 19.64 -0.03
C PHE A 218 -15.40 20.91 -0.50
N ASP A 219 -14.55 21.48 0.34
CA ASP A 219 -13.85 22.71 0.01
C ASP A 219 -12.67 22.54 -0.95
N PHE A 220 -12.12 21.33 -1.02
CA PHE A 220 -10.83 21.07 -1.68
C PHE A 220 -10.96 20.33 -2.99
N LEU A 221 -12.03 19.58 -3.26
CA LEU A 221 -12.08 18.66 -4.41
C LEU A 221 -13.16 19.02 -5.42
N ASP A 222 -12.88 18.73 -6.70
CA ASP A 222 -13.84 18.93 -7.79
C ASP A 222 -14.83 17.75 -7.89
N GLY A 223 -14.38 16.55 -7.51
CA GLY A 223 -15.21 15.35 -7.46
C GLY A 223 -14.79 14.36 -6.37
N ILE A 224 -15.77 13.72 -5.75
CA ILE A 224 -15.56 12.70 -4.71
C ILE A 224 -16.29 11.44 -5.15
N PHE A 225 -15.52 10.43 -5.57
CA PHE A 225 -16.03 9.21 -6.16
C PHE A 225 -16.25 8.11 -5.11
N MET A 226 -17.47 7.56 -5.09
CA MET A 226 -17.89 6.52 -4.15
C MET A 226 -18.08 5.17 -4.84
N GLY A 227 -17.34 4.17 -4.37
CA GLY A 227 -17.53 2.78 -4.78
C GLY A 227 -16.35 2.23 -5.57
N ASP A 228 -16.65 1.48 -6.62
CA ASP A 228 -15.69 0.81 -7.48
C ASP A 228 -15.51 1.61 -8.78
N GLY A 229 -14.28 2.02 -9.09
CA GLY A 229 -14.00 3.10 -10.06
C GLY A 229 -13.66 2.67 -11.47
N GLU A 230 -13.65 1.37 -11.76
CA GLU A 230 -13.16 0.83 -13.04
C GLU A 230 -13.92 1.36 -14.26
N ASP A 231 -15.24 1.41 -14.20
CA ASP A 231 -16.05 1.98 -15.28
C ASP A 231 -16.05 3.52 -15.22
N ALA A 232 -16.16 4.07 -14.01
CA ALA A 232 -16.27 5.51 -13.78
C ALA A 232 -15.03 6.28 -14.26
N ILE A 233 -13.83 5.72 -14.06
CA ILE A 233 -12.60 6.39 -14.50
C ILE A 233 -12.54 6.52 -16.02
N MET A 234 -13.10 5.55 -16.75
CA MET A 234 -13.18 5.60 -18.21
C MET A 234 -14.20 6.64 -18.69
N GLU A 235 -15.37 6.72 -18.03
CA GLU A 235 -16.38 7.75 -18.31
C GLU A 235 -15.85 9.16 -18.02
N ILE A 236 -15.18 9.35 -16.89
CA ILE A 236 -14.52 10.61 -16.52
C ILE A 236 -13.51 11.00 -17.60
N MET A 237 -12.64 10.08 -17.99
CA MET A 237 -11.62 10.38 -19.01
C MET A 237 -12.23 10.71 -20.37
N ASP A 238 -13.30 10.05 -20.79
CA ASP A 238 -13.97 10.40 -22.05
C ASP A 238 -14.61 11.80 -22.00
N ILE A 239 -15.33 12.12 -20.92
CA ILE A 239 -15.97 13.43 -20.72
C ILE A 239 -14.91 14.54 -20.73
N VAL A 240 -13.86 14.41 -19.93
CA VAL A 240 -12.80 15.42 -19.81
C VAL A 240 -12.06 15.59 -21.14
N SER A 241 -11.70 14.48 -21.80
CA SER A 241 -10.97 14.54 -23.07
C SER A 241 -11.81 15.15 -24.19
N ARG A 242 -13.08 14.76 -24.32
CA ARG A 242 -14.01 15.31 -25.30
C ARG A 242 -14.25 16.79 -25.07
N GLY A 243 -14.46 17.20 -23.82
CA GLY A 243 -14.67 18.60 -23.47
C GLY A 243 -13.47 19.47 -23.81
N LYS A 244 -12.26 18.98 -23.54
CA LYS A 244 -11.00 19.64 -23.92
C LYS A 244 -10.88 19.81 -25.44
N GLU A 245 -11.14 18.76 -26.23
CA GLU A 245 -11.11 18.82 -27.69
C GLU A 245 -12.14 19.81 -28.28
N GLN A 246 -13.30 19.94 -27.62
CA GLN A 246 -14.35 20.88 -27.99
C GLN A 246 -14.07 22.32 -27.53
N GLY A 247 -13.00 22.55 -26.76
CA GLY A 247 -12.67 23.86 -26.20
C GLY A 247 -13.64 24.31 -25.11
N LEU A 248 -14.31 23.37 -24.42
CA LEU A 248 -15.22 23.69 -23.33
C LEU A 248 -14.45 24.30 -22.14
N SER A 249 -15.14 25.14 -21.37
CA SER A 249 -14.60 25.65 -20.11
C SER A 249 -14.58 24.55 -19.03
N ARG A 250 -13.76 24.75 -18.00
CA ARG A 250 -13.71 23.86 -16.82
C ARG A 250 -15.11 23.61 -16.27
N LYS A 251 -15.90 24.68 -16.12
CA LYS A 251 -17.26 24.62 -15.58
C LYS A 251 -18.18 23.72 -16.41
N ALA A 252 -18.11 23.82 -17.74
CA ALA A 252 -18.93 23.00 -18.63
C ALA A 252 -18.55 21.51 -18.55
N ILE A 253 -17.25 21.20 -18.47
CA ILE A 253 -16.78 19.82 -18.29
C ILE A 253 -17.23 19.25 -16.94
N LEU A 254 -17.08 20.04 -15.86
CA LEU A 254 -17.56 19.62 -14.54
C LEU A 254 -19.08 19.34 -14.59
N GLN A 255 -19.88 20.19 -15.24
CA GLN A 255 -21.31 19.97 -15.45
C GLN A 255 -21.61 18.62 -16.12
N GLU A 256 -20.88 18.25 -17.17
CA GLU A 256 -21.04 16.94 -17.81
C GLU A 256 -20.67 15.77 -16.88
N LEU A 257 -19.65 15.92 -16.02
CA LEU A 257 -19.25 14.89 -15.07
C LEU A 257 -20.36 14.50 -14.08
N GLN A 258 -21.42 15.29 -13.93
CA GLN A 258 -22.58 14.91 -13.11
C GLN A 258 -23.23 13.60 -13.58
N SER A 259 -23.11 13.23 -14.86
CA SER A 259 -23.69 11.97 -15.34
C SER A 259 -22.97 10.71 -14.85
N VAL A 260 -21.80 10.84 -14.22
CA VAL A 260 -21.01 9.71 -13.74
C VAL A 260 -21.59 9.19 -12.43
N GLU A 261 -22.15 7.98 -12.46
CA GLU A 261 -22.72 7.33 -11.27
C GLU A 261 -21.68 7.25 -10.14
N GLY A 262 -22.07 7.70 -8.94
CA GLY A 262 -21.24 7.65 -7.74
C GLY A 262 -20.24 8.79 -7.60
N LEU A 263 -20.25 9.79 -8.50
CA LEU A 263 -19.42 10.98 -8.39
C LEU A 263 -20.18 12.13 -7.70
N ILE A 264 -19.82 12.44 -6.46
CA ILE A 264 -20.32 13.64 -5.78
C ILE A 264 -19.55 14.85 -6.26
N ARG A 265 -20.29 15.88 -6.67
CA ARG A 265 -19.75 17.20 -7.03
C ARG A 265 -20.12 18.22 -5.95
N PRO A 266 -19.16 18.70 -5.13
CA PRO A 266 -19.46 19.63 -4.04
C PRO A 266 -20.20 20.89 -4.47
N ASP A 267 -19.96 21.40 -5.68
CA ASP A 267 -20.56 22.64 -6.17
C ASP A 267 -22.06 22.54 -6.54
N HIS A 268 -22.64 21.34 -6.44
CA HIS A 268 -24.09 21.11 -6.61
C HIS A 268 -24.88 21.20 -5.31
N TYR A 269 -24.21 21.44 -4.20
CA TYR A 269 -24.84 21.48 -2.89
C TYR A 269 -24.95 22.92 -2.39
N ARG A 270 -25.97 23.16 -1.58
CA ARG A 270 -26.07 24.29 -0.65
C ARG A 270 -26.15 23.73 0.76
N ALA A 271 -25.72 24.51 1.75
CA ALA A 271 -25.91 24.16 3.14
C ALA A 271 -26.51 25.30 3.95
N THR A 272 -27.28 24.95 4.98
CA THR A 272 -27.71 25.89 6.03
C THR A 272 -27.13 25.44 7.35
N VAL A 273 -26.66 26.39 8.16
CA VAL A 273 -26.23 26.15 9.53
C VAL A 273 -27.20 26.85 10.46
N HIS A 274 -27.67 26.14 11.48
CA HIS A 274 -28.65 26.62 12.44
C HIS A 274 -27.98 27.11 13.73
N GLU A 275 -28.69 27.93 14.54
CA GLU A 275 -28.17 28.46 15.82
C GLU A 275 -27.68 27.36 16.78
N ASN A 276 -28.33 26.19 16.76
CA ASN A 276 -27.92 25.01 17.54
C ASN A 276 -26.68 24.29 16.99
N GLY A 277 -26.13 24.77 15.87
CA GLY A 277 -24.96 24.23 15.19
C GLY A 277 -25.26 23.04 14.27
N GLU A 278 -26.51 22.65 14.04
CA GLU A 278 -26.87 21.65 13.03
C GLU A 278 -26.65 22.20 11.62
N ALA A 279 -26.15 21.35 10.72
CA ALA A 279 -25.93 21.68 9.32
C ALA A 279 -26.78 20.76 8.43
N HIS A 280 -27.53 21.36 7.49
CA HIS A 280 -28.34 20.65 6.52
C HIS A 280 -27.84 20.92 5.10
N TYR A 281 -27.91 19.90 4.25
CA TYR A 281 -27.42 19.93 2.88
C TYR A 281 -28.54 19.71 1.86
N TYR A 282 -28.50 20.49 0.80
CA TYR A 282 -29.48 20.47 -0.28
C TYR A 282 -28.76 20.22 -1.60
N GLY A 283 -29.01 19.07 -2.22
CA GLY A 283 -28.39 18.65 -3.47
C GLY A 283 -28.89 17.27 -3.90
N PRO A 284 -28.32 16.69 -4.97
CA PRO A 284 -28.62 15.30 -5.34
C PRO A 284 -28.14 14.35 -4.23
N MET A 285 -28.86 13.25 -4.02
CA MET A 285 -28.37 12.17 -3.16
C MET A 285 -27.69 11.13 -4.05
N GLU A 286 -26.42 10.84 -3.78
CA GLU A 286 -25.61 9.95 -4.62
C GLU A 286 -25.44 8.57 -3.99
N ALA A 287 -25.63 7.52 -4.80
CA ALA A 287 -25.37 6.16 -4.40
C ALA A 287 -23.96 5.73 -4.82
N LYS A 288 -23.34 4.84 -4.04
CA LYS A 288 -22.04 4.28 -4.41
C LYS A 288 -22.15 3.36 -5.63
N ARG A 289 -21.23 3.51 -6.58
CA ARG A 289 -21.15 2.65 -7.75
C ARG A 289 -20.62 1.26 -7.39
N THR A 290 -21.20 0.22 -8.01
CA THR A 290 -20.81 -1.17 -7.77
C THR A 290 -20.34 -1.84 -9.05
N TYR A 291 -19.05 -2.16 -9.14
CA TYR A 291 -18.50 -2.90 -10.27
C TYR A 291 -18.89 -4.38 -10.17
N ARG A 292 -19.47 -4.92 -11.24
CA ARG A 292 -19.95 -6.30 -11.31
C ARG A 292 -19.22 -7.04 -12.42
N ALA A 293 -18.23 -7.84 -12.05
CA ALA A 293 -17.49 -8.69 -12.96
C ALA A 293 -17.30 -10.09 -12.38
N LYS A 294 -16.95 -11.03 -13.26
CA LYS A 294 -16.60 -12.43 -12.89
C LYS A 294 -15.16 -12.58 -12.40
N GLU A 295 -14.36 -11.54 -12.59
CA GLU A 295 -12.97 -11.45 -12.16
C GLU A 295 -12.63 -10.00 -11.83
N PHE A 296 -11.58 -9.82 -11.03
CA PHE A 296 -11.05 -8.53 -10.61
C PHE A 296 -9.54 -8.51 -10.84
N ALA A 297 -8.96 -7.32 -11.00
CA ALA A 297 -7.51 -7.12 -11.04
C ALA A 297 -6.73 -7.99 -12.07
N ALA A 298 -7.33 -8.30 -13.23
CA ALA A 298 -6.65 -8.99 -14.32
C ALA A 298 -5.73 -8.03 -15.10
N LEU A 299 -4.67 -7.52 -14.45
CA LEU A 299 -3.84 -6.43 -14.97
C LEU A 299 -3.03 -6.83 -16.22
N GLU A 300 -2.97 -5.94 -17.22
CA GLU A 300 -2.13 -6.11 -18.40
C GLU A 300 -0.78 -5.37 -18.23
N ASN A 301 -0.81 -4.14 -17.75
CA ASN A 301 0.36 -3.29 -17.53
C ASN A 301 0.82 -3.40 -16.08
N VAL A 302 1.61 -4.44 -15.78
CA VAL A 302 2.14 -4.69 -14.43
C VAL A 302 3.48 -3.97 -14.26
N ILE A 303 3.47 -2.91 -13.47
CA ILE A 303 4.69 -2.18 -13.12
C ILE A 303 5.43 -2.91 -12.00
N VAL A 304 6.72 -3.14 -12.21
CA VAL A 304 7.59 -3.83 -11.26
C VAL A 304 8.46 -2.79 -10.55
N PRO A 305 8.25 -2.58 -9.23
CA PRO A 305 9.02 -1.63 -8.45
C PRO A 305 10.52 -1.87 -8.55
N SER A 306 11.29 -0.79 -8.70
CA SER A 306 12.76 -0.84 -8.68
C SER A 306 13.33 -0.83 -7.27
N ILE A 307 12.51 -0.54 -6.25
CA ILE A 307 12.86 -0.63 -4.82
C ILE A 307 11.83 -1.47 -4.07
N ALA A 308 12.23 -2.03 -2.93
CA ALA A 308 11.33 -2.76 -2.06
C ALA A 308 10.14 -1.91 -1.59
N ILE A 309 8.92 -2.40 -1.84
CA ILE A 309 7.66 -1.80 -1.39
C ILE A 309 7.03 -2.61 -0.24
N THR A 310 6.01 -2.04 0.41
CA THR A 310 5.36 -2.67 1.58
C THR A 310 4.73 -4.03 1.24
N GLN A 311 4.12 -4.17 0.06
CA GLN A 311 3.51 -5.39 -0.42
C GLN A 311 4.01 -5.78 -1.82
N ASP A 312 5.22 -6.31 -1.88
CA ASP A 312 5.85 -6.75 -3.14
C ASP A 312 5.55 -8.23 -3.44
N ARG A 313 4.40 -8.47 -4.07
CA ARG A 313 3.88 -9.81 -4.41
C ARG A 313 2.72 -9.71 -5.40
N VAL A 314 2.38 -10.82 -6.04
CA VAL A 314 1.15 -10.92 -6.83
C VAL A 314 -0.05 -10.87 -5.88
N VAL A 315 -1.00 -9.98 -6.16
CA VAL A 315 -2.25 -9.85 -5.42
C VAL A 315 -3.38 -10.41 -6.28
N VAL A 316 -4.12 -11.36 -5.75
CA VAL A 316 -5.26 -12.00 -6.44
C VAL A 316 -6.51 -11.68 -5.64
N GLU A 317 -7.32 -10.72 -6.11
CA GLU A 317 -8.57 -10.33 -5.45
C GLU A 317 -9.66 -11.38 -5.70
N VAL A 318 -10.01 -12.15 -4.66
CA VAL A 318 -10.94 -13.28 -4.80
C VAL A 318 -12.40 -12.88 -4.63
N ASN A 319 -12.66 -11.80 -3.88
CA ASN A 319 -13.99 -11.23 -3.74
C ASN A 319 -13.95 -9.76 -3.30
N ARG A 320 -15.06 -9.06 -3.56
CA ARG A 320 -15.35 -7.72 -3.03
C ARG A 320 -16.54 -7.77 -2.09
N GLY A 321 -16.45 -6.99 -1.01
CA GLY A 321 -17.47 -6.92 0.03
C GLY A 321 -17.36 -8.02 1.09
N CYS A 322 -18.11 -7.87 2.18
CA CYS A 322 -18.14 -8.83 3.28
C CYS A 322 -19.58 -9.05 3.78
N GLY A 323 -20.00 -10.31 3.86
CA GLY A 323 -21.36 -10.69 4.26
C GLY A 323 -21.59 -10.70 5.78
N GLN A 324 -20.52 -10.60 6.58
CA GLN A 324 -20.57 -10.83 8.03
C GLN A 324 -21.34 -9.73 8.79
N GLY A 325 -21.19 -8.47 8.36
CA GLY A 325 -21.88 -7.33 8.97
C GLY A 325 -21.52 -7.10 10.43
N CYS A 326 -20.23 -7.23 10.80
CA CYS A 326 -19.76 -6.85 12.12
C CYS A 326 -20.04 -5.35 12.36
N ARG A 327 -20.65 -5.00 13.50
CA ARG A 327 -21.26 -3.67 13.75
C ARG A 327 -20.29 -2.49 13.69
N PHE A 328 -19.03 -2.75 14.02
CA PHE A 328 -17.92 -1.79 13.97
C PHE A 328 -17.29 -1.65 12.58
N CYS A 329 -17.49 -2.63 11.68
CA CYS A 329 -16.66 -2.81 10.51
C CYS A 329 -17.20 -2.01 9.33
N HIS A 330 -16.58 -0.87 9.02
CA HIS A 330 -16.96 -0.02 7.87
C HIS A 330 -17.07 -0.81 6.55
N ALA A 331 -16.08 -1.64 6.24
CA ALA A 331 -16.08 -2.46 5.03
C ALA A 331 -17.25 -3.48 5.00
N GLY A 332 -17.72 -3.94 6.17
CA GLY A 332 -18.86 -4.83 6.31
C GLY A 332 -20.20 -4.22 5.88
N PHE A 333 -20.29 -2.89 5.83
CA PHE A 333 -21.46 -2.14 5.35
C PHE A 333 -21.19 -1.51 3.99
N TRP A 334 -20.13 -0.69 3.90
CA TRP A 334 -19.80 0.15 2.75
C TRP A 334 -19.46 -0.63 1.47
N LYS A 335 -18.82 -1.80 1.58
CA LYS A 335 -18.36 -2.58 0.40
C LYS A 335 -19.38 -3.60 -0.13
N ARG A 336 -20.60 -3.65 0.42
CA ARG A 336 -21.67 -4.56 -0.06
C ARG A 336 -22.17 -4.19 -1.46
N PRO A 337 -22.77 -5.11 -2.24
CA PRO A 337 -22.97 -6.54 -1.98
C PRO A 337 -21.68 -7.36 -2.08
N VAL A 338 -21.69 -8.61 -1.59
CA VAL A 338 -20.56 -9.55 -1.79
C VAL A 338 -20.55 -10.04 -3.23
N ARG A 339 -19.38 -10.00 -3.88
CA ARG A 339 -19.16 -10.43 -5.26
C ARG A 339 -17.92 -11.33 -5.29
N ASN A 340 -18.09 -12.61 -5.64
CA ASN A 340 -17.00 -13.58 -5.69
C ASN A 340 -16.52 -13.76 -7.13
N ALA A 341 -15.21 -13.87 -7.33
CA ALA A 341 -14.63 -14.27 -8.60
C ALA A 341 -14.69 -15.80 -8.78
N GLU A 342 -14.54 -16.28 -10.02
CA GLU A 342 -14.50 -17.71 -10.35
C GLU A 342 -13.06 -18.28 -10.19
N VAL A 343 -12.93 -19.47 -9.60
CA VAL A 343 -11.63 -20.10 -9.28
C VAL A 343 -10.70 -20.22 -10.50
N SER A 344 -11.22 -20.72 -11.63
CA SER A 344 -10.44 -20.93 -12.85
C SER A 344 -9.84 -19.63 -13.40
N ASN A 345 -10.59 -18.52 -13.32
CA ASN A 345 -10.11 -17.19 -13.71
C ASN A 345 -9.00 -16.73 -12.76
N LEU A 346 -9.16 -16.93 -11.45
CA LEU A 346 -8.17 -16.53 -10.46
C LEU A 346 -6.83 -17.25 -10.66
N VAL A 347 -6.84 -18.56 -10.92
CA VAL A 347 -5.61 -19.33 -11.20
C VAL A 347 -4.93 -18.77 -12.43
N ARG A 348 -5.65 -18.60 -13.55
CA ARG A 348 -5.11 -17.99 -14.77
C ARG A 348 -4.51 -16.61 -14.51
N ILE A 349 -5.24 -15.72 -13.84
CA ILE A 349 -4.80 -14.36 -13.51
C ILE A 349 -3.51 -14.40 -12.68
N ALA A 350 -3.44 -15.27 -11.66
CA ALA A 350 -2.23 -15.41 -10.86
C ALA A 350 -1.03 -15.81 -11.74
N GLY A 351 -1.20 -16.75 -12.66
CA GLY A 351 -0.16 -17.15 -13.61
C GLY A 351 0.30 -16.02 -14.52
N ASP A 352 -0.65 -15.23 -15.06
CA ASP A 352 -0.33 -14.09 -15.92
C ASP A 352 0.41 -13.00 -15.14
N LEU A 353 -0.03 -12.68 -13.92
CA LEU A 353 0.62 -11.70 -13.05
C LEU A 353 2.01 -12.16 -12.58
N LEU A 354 2.20 -13.45 -12.28
CA LEU A 354 3.52 -14.03 -11.95
C LEU A 354 4.49 -13.87 -13.12
N LYS A 355 4.06 -14.20 -14.34
CA LYS A 355 4.87 -14.05 -15.56
C LYS A 355 5.24 -12.59 -15.84
N ARG A 356 4.30 -11.66 -15.64
CA ARG A 356 4.53 -10.22 -15.89
C ARG A 356 5.36 -9.56 -14.81
N SER A 357 5.27 -9.99 -13.55
CA SER A 357 5.98 -9.36 -12.43
C SER A 357 7.33 -10.00 -12.10
N GLY A 358 7.46 -11.32 -12.25
CA GLY A 358 8.60 -12.08 -11.73
C GLY A 358 8.57 -12.28 -10.20
N ASN A 359 7.42 -12.05 -9.57
CA ASN A 359 7.25 -12.31 -8.14
C ASN A 359 7.19 -13.82 -7.85
N ASP A 360 7.56 -14.21 -6.62
CA ASP A 360 7.56 -15.59 -6.14
C ASP A 360 6.50 -15.84 -5.05
N THR A 361 5.57 -14.90 -4.90
CA THR A 361 4.57 -14.94 -3.85
C THR A 361 3.24 -14.47 -4.41
N ILE A 362 2.18 -15.26 -4.17
CA ILE A 362 0.78 -14.90 -4.40
C ILE A 362 0.15 -14.58 -3.05
N THR A 363 -0.66 -13.53 -2.97
CA THR A 363 -1.55 -13.26 -1.84
C THR A 363 -2.99 -13.24 -2.30
N LEU A 364 -3.84 -14.03 -1.66
CA LEU A 364 -5.28 -13.97 -1.87
C LEU A 364 -5.83 -12.74 -1.14
N HIS A 365 -6.35 -11.75 -1.86
CA HIS A 365 -6.90 -10.53 -1.30
C HIS A 365 -8.41 -10.65 -1.11
N SER A 366 -8.87 -10.40 0.11
CA SER A 366 -10.28 -10.40 0.51
C SER A 366 -10.43 -9.73 1.88
N LEU A 367 -11.60 -9.14 2.13
CA LEU A 367 -12.01 -8.68 3.46
C LEU A 367 -12.27 -9.85 4.44
N SER A 368 -12.59 -11.03 3.93
CA SER A 368 -12.80 -12.23 4.72
C SER A 368 -12.55 -13.49 3.86
N ILE A 369 -11.29 -13.85 3.71
CA ILE A 369 -10.87 -14.98 2.85
C ILE A 369 -11.53 -16.30 3.24
N ALA A 370 -11.74 -16.52 4.54
CA ALA A 370 -12.35 -17.74 5.07
C ALA A 370 -13.84 -17.89 4.66
N ASP A 371 -14.47 -16.81 4.22
CA ASP A 371 -15.86 -16.82 3.74
C ASP A 371 -15.96 -16.94 2.21
N TYR A 372 -14.82 -17.00 1.50
CA TYR A 372 -14.83 -17.31 0.06
C TYR A 372 -15.32 -18.75 -0.14
N PRO A 373 -16.39 -18.99 -0.92
CA PRO A 373 -17.04 -20.32 -0.97
C PRO A 373 -16.17 -21.46 -1.49
N TRP A 374 -15.14 -21.14 -2.29
CA TRP A 374 -14.27 -22.12 -2.96
C TRP A 374 -12.81 -22.00 -2.52
N LEU A 375 -12.56 -21.64 -1.26
CA LEU A 375 -11.19 -21.40 -0.77
C LEU A 375 -10.32 -22.64 -0.85
N GLU A 376 -10.86 -23.79 -0.44
CA GLU A 376 -10.13 -25.06 -0.42
C GLU A 376 -9.72 -25.47 -1.84
N GLU A 377 -10.65 -25.40 -2.79
CA GLU A 377 -10.42 -25.66 -4.22
C GLU A 377 -9.34 -24.73 -4.78
N LEU A 378 -9.51 -23.41 -4.57
CA LEU A 378 -8.57 -22.40 -5.05
C LEU A 378 -7.15 -22.61 -4.50
N VAL A 379 -7.01 -22.94 -3.23
CA VAL A 379 -5.69 -23.16 -2.60
C VAL A 379 -5.03 -24.41 -3.17
N VAL A 380 -5.80 -25.49 -3.39
CA VAL A 380 -5.28 -26.71 -4.02
C VAL A 380 -4.81 -26.41 -5.43
N GLU A 381 -5.64 -25.78 -6.26
CA GLU A 381 -5.28 -25.47 -7.66
C GLU A 381 -4.07 -24.54 -7.76
N MET A 382 -4.02 -23.47 -6.97
CA MET A 382 -2.89 -22.53 -6.93
C MET A 382 -1.59 -23.20 -6.48
N ALA A 383 -1.65 -23.99 -5.41
CA ALA A 383 -0.47 -24.66 -4.87
C ALA A 383 0.04 -25.75 -5.83
N GLN A 384 -0.84 -26.49 -6.51
CA GLN A 384 -0.45 -27.46 -7.52
C GLN A 384 0.13 -26.79 -8.78
N ALA A 385 -0.48 -25.70 -9.24
CA ALA A 385 -0.05 -24.98 -10.44
C ALA A 385 1.30 -24.27 -10.26
N TYR A 386 1.50 -23.59 -9.13
CA TYR A 386 2.62 -22.67 -8.95
C TYR A 386 3.62 -23.10 -7.87
N GLY A 387 3.23 -24.01 -6.97
CA GLY A 387 4.12 -24.50 -5.94
C GLY A 387 5.37 -25.23 -6.47
N PRO A 388 5.28 -26.05 -7.55
CA PRO A 388 6.44 -26.65 -8.19
C PRO A 388 7.40 -25.63 -8.83
N GLU A 389 6.93 -24.40 -9.11
CA GLU A 389 7.75 -23.27 -9.58
C GLU A 389 8.40 -22.49 -8.44
N GLY A 390 8.21 -22.92 -7.19
CA GLY A 390 8.76 -22.23 -6.01
C GLY A 390 7.96 -20.99 -5.58
N VAL A 391 6.75 -20.81 -6.11
CA VAL A 391 5.87 -19.70 -5.72
C VAL A 391 5.15 -20.02 -4.42
N SER A 392 5.29 -19.15 -3.42
CA SER A 392 4.60 -19.28 -2.14
C SER A 392 3.20 -18.66 -2.16
N LEU A 393 2.25 -19.28 -1.48
CA LEU A 393 0.90 -18.76 -1.32
C LEU A 393 0.74 -18.19 0.10
N SER A 394 0.41 -16.90 0.19
CA SER A 394 0.14 -16.20 1.44
C SER A 394 -1.34 -15.90 1.59
N LEU A 395 -1.83 -16.04 2.82
CA LEU A 395 -3.20 -15.70 3.17
C LEU A 395 -3.22 -14.37 3.96
N PRO A 396 -4.30 -13.58 3.84
CA PRO A 396 -4.52 -12.41 4.66
C PRO A 396 -4.90 -12.84 6.09
N SER A 397 -5.28 -11.89 6.95
CA SER A 397 -5.74 -12.20 8.30
C SER A 397 -6.97 -13.11 8.27
N LEU A 398 -6.95 -14.17 9.06
CA LEU A 398 -7.94 -15.24 9.04
C LEU A 398 -8.95 -15.04 10.17
N ARG A 399 -10.24 -15.25 9.88
CA ARG A 399 -11.24 -15.42 10.95
C ARG A 399 -10.93 -16.72 11.70
N VAL A 400 -11.27 -16.77 12.98
CA VAL A 400 -11.07 -17.95 13.83
C VAL A 400 -12.03 -19.06 13.42
N GLN A 401 -11.60 -19.88 12.45
CA GLN A 401 -12.35 -21.03 11.92
C GLN A 401 -11.41 -22.21 11.73
N VAL A 402 -11.83 -23.39 12.16
CA VAL A 402 -10.91 -24.54 12.26
C VAL A 402 -10.49 -25.09 10.90
N LYS A 403 -11.32 -24.90 9.87
CA LYS A 403 -11.00 -25.22 8.45
C LYS A 403 -9.75 -24.53 7.90
N THR A 404 -9.18 -23.59 8.65
CA THR A 404 -7.95 -22.89 8.28
C THR A 404 -6.71 -23.79 8.33
N ILE A 405 -6.70 -24.86 9.13
CA ILE A 405 -5.49 -25.67 9.34
C ILE A 405 -5.00 -26.38 8.07
N PRO A 406 -5.84 -27.15 7.34
CA PRO A 406 -5.39 -27.80 6.11
C PRO A 406 -4.88 -26.80 5.06
N VAL A 407 -5.50 -25.62 4.98
CA VAL A 407 -5.06 -24.53 4.10
C VAL A 407 -3.65 -24.04 4.47
N LEU A 408 -3.37 -23.89 5.77
CA LEU A 408 -2.03 -23.50 6.24
C LEU A 408 -0.97 -24.57 5.99
N GLU A 409 -1.34 -25.86 6.08
CA GLU A 409 -0.42 -26.97 5.76
C GLU A 409 -0.02 -26.93 4.29
N MET A 410 -1.00 -26.84 3.37
CA MET A 410 -0.76 -26.80 1.94
C MET A 410 0.16 -25.64 1.52
N THR A 411 -0.06 -24.46 2.11
CA THR A 411 0.70 -23.24 1.79
C THR A 411 2.12 -23.23 2.37
N SER A 412 2.42 -24.09 3.34
CA SER A 412 3.69 -24.09 4.08
C SER A 412 4.85 -24.87 3.42
N GLY A 413 4.59 -25.63 2.35
CA GLY A 413 5.58 -26.52 1.71
C GLY A 413 6.78 -25.83 1.04
N ILE A 414 6.67 -24.53 0.79
CA ILE A 414 7.72 -23.70 0.16
C ILE A 414 8.30 -22.71 1.16
N ARG A 415 7.43 -21.96 1.84
CA ARG A 415 7.78 -20.95 2.84
C ARG A 415 6.68 -20.87 3.89
N LYS A 416 7.05 -20.87 5.18
CA LYS A 416 6.09 -20.63 6.26
C LYS A 416 5.76 -19.15 6.35
N SER A 417 4.51 -18.77 6.06
CA SER A 417 3.99 -17.42 6.28
C SER A 417 3.68 -17.19 7.77
N ASN A 418 3.61 -15.92 8.18
CA ASN A 418 3.14 -15.59 9.54
C ASN A 418 1.61 -15.74 9.58
N VAL A 419 1.09 -16.50 10.55
CA VAL A 419 -0.36 -16.66 10.73
C VAL A 419 -0.91 -15.52 11.58
N THR A 420 -1.97 -14.88 11.10
CA THR A 420 -2.64 -13.76 11.77
C THR A 420 -4.13 -14.05 11.95
N PHE A 421 -4.63 -13.92 13.17
CA PHE A 421 -6.04 -14.06 13.51
C PHE A 421 -6.62 -12.73 13.99
N ALA A 422 -7.92 -12.54 13.76
CA ALA A 422 -8.64 -11.35 14.21
C ALA A 422 -9.79 -11.74 15.14
N LEU A 423 -9.63 -11.49 16.44
CA LEU A 423 -10.60 -11.81 17.50
C LEU A 423 -11.42 -10.57 17.92
N GLU A 424 -10.82 -9.38 17.78
CA GLU A 424 -11.36 -8.03 17.99
C GLU A 424 -11.70 -7.64 19.43
N ALA A 425 -12.27 -8.53 20.24
CA ALA A 425 -12.62 -8.21 21.62
C ALA A 425 -12.18 -9.30 22.59
N GLY A 426 -11.95 -8.92 23.86
CA GLY A 426 -11.46 -9.81 24.92
C GLY A 426 -12.48 -10.86 25.37
N SER A 427 -13.77 -10.54 25.41
CA SER A 427 -14.83 -11.45 25.88
C SER A 427 -15.81 -11.89 24.80
N GLU A 428 -16.45 -13.05 24.99
CA GLU A 428 -17.49 -13.56 24.08
C GLU A 428 -18.72 -12.65 24.04
N LEU A 429 -19.09 -12.05 25.17
CA LEU A 429 -20.19 -11.09 25.23
C LEU A 429 -19.94 -9.88 24.32
N MET A 430 -18.76 -9.26 24.44
CA MET A 430 -18.40 -8.14 23.58
C MET A 430 -18.34 -8.56 22.10
N ARG A 431 -17.80 -9.76 21.81
CA ARG A 431 -17.80 -10.31 20.45
C ARG A 431 -19.22 -10.48 19.89
N GLU A 432 -20.18 -10.94 20.68
CA GLU A 432 -21.59 -11.03 20.26
C GLU A 432 -22.23 -9.64 20.06
N ARG A 433 -21.96 -8.70 20.99
CA ARG A 433 -22.40 -7.30 20.88
C ARG A 433 -21.88 -6.62 19.61
N ILE A 434 -20.64 -6.85 19.20
CA ILE A 434 -20.11 -6.29 17.95
C ILE A 434 -20.41 -7.15 16.71
N ARG A 435 -21.17 -8.25 16.87
CA ARG A 435 -21.52 -9.22 15.82
C ARG A 435 -20.30 -9.90 15.18
N LYS A 436 -19.28 -10.20 15.98
CA LYS A 436 -18.10 -10.99 15.61
C LYS A 436 -18.25 -12.43 16.13
N LYS A 437 -18.73 -13.32 15.26
CA LYS A 437 -18.87 -14.76 15.57
C LYS A 437 -17.50 -15.47 15.54
N SER A 438 -16.69 -15.27 16.56
CA SER A 438 -15.38 -15.93 16.74
C SER A 438 -15.24 -16.44 18.17
N SER A 439 -14.96 -17.73 18.33
CA SER A 439 -14.80 -18.38 19.64
C SER A 439 -13.34 -18.33 20.08
N GLU A 440 -13.12 -18.01 21.35
CA GLU A 440 -11.78 -17.98 21.94
C GLU A 440 -11.22 -19.39 22.14
N ASP A 441 -12.08 -20.37 22.45
CA ASP A 441 -11.68 -21.77 22.49
C ASP A 441 -11.20 -22.28 21.13
N ASN A 442 -11.88 -21.91 20.05
CA ASN A 442 -11.43 -22.25 18.70
C ASN A 442 -10.07 -21.59 18.39
N LEU A 443 -9.83 -20.36 18.86
CA LEU A 443 -8.54 -19.69 18.70
C LEU A 443 -7.44 -20.44 19.45
N HIS A 444 -7.67 -20.79 20.72
CA HIS A 444 -6.73 -21.55 21.53
C HIS A 444 -6.39 -22.88 20.88
N TYR A 445 -7.40 -23.60 20.39
CA TYR A 445 -7.21 -24.84 19.64
C TYR A 445 -6.33 -24.61 18.39
N LEU A 446 -6.68 -23.64 17.53
CA LEU A 446 -5.92 -23.31 16.32
C LEU A 446 -4.46 -22.97 16.62
N ILE A 447 -4.20 -22.20 17.69
CA ILE A 447 -2.84 -21.82 18.09
C ILE A 447 -2.02 -23.05 18.51
N ARG A 448 -2.60 -23.99 19.27
CA ARG A 448 -1.92 -25.25 19.64
C ARG A 448 -1.51 -26.02 18.40
N GLU A 449 -2.43 -26.16 17.45
CA GLU A 449 -2.20 -26.89 16.21
C GLU A 449 -1.16 -26.21 15.31
N ILE A 450 -1.13 -24.87 15.26
CA ILE A 450 -0.11 -24.11 14.52
C ILE A 450 1.27 -24.29 15.16
N TYR A 451 1.36 -24.22 16.49
CA TYR A 451 2.63 -24.41 17.19
C TYR A 451 3.16 -25.83 17.09
N SER A 452 2.29 -26.86 17.12
CA SER A 452 2.69 -28.26 16.94
C SER A 452 3.30 -28.52 15.56
N ARG A 453 2.89 -27.75 14.54
CA ARG A 453 3.44 -27.80 13.16
C ARG A 453 4.67 -26.91 12.95
N GLY A 454 5.24 -26.38 14.03
CA GLY A 454 6.54 -25.73 14.02
C GLY A 454 6.55 -24.25 13.63
N TRP A 455 5.41 -23.55 13.71
CA TRP A 455 5.43 -22.10 13.82
C TRP A 455 5.84 -21.68 15.24
N ASP A 456 6.57 -20.59 15.38
CA ASP A 456 6.99 -20.04 16.68
C ASP A 456 6.25 -18.74 17.05
N LEU A 457 5.56 -18.12 16.09
CA LEU A 457 4.90 -16.84 16.26
C LEU A 457 3.50 -16.87 15.64
N VAL A 458 2.51 -16.44 16.42
CA VAL A 458 1.15 -16.13 15.93
C VAL A 458 0.89 -14.65 16.17
N LYS A 459 0.19 -14.00 15.24
CA LYS A 459 -0.31 -12.63 15.40
C LYS A 459 -1.80 -12.66 15.71
N VAL A 460 -2.26 -11.83 16.64
CA VAL A 460 -3.69 -11.69 16.98
C VAL A 460 -4.07 -10.23 17.03
N TYR A 461 -5.20 -9.88 16.42
CA TYR A 461 -5.75 -8.53 16.44
C TYR A 461 -6.91 -8.41 17.43
N PHE A 462 -6.84 -7.34 18.20
CA PHE A 462 -7.86 -6.86 19.12
C PHE A 462 -8.14 -5.38 18.83
N MET A 463 -9.25 -4.91 19.34
CA MET A 463 -9.65 -3.52 19.35
C MET A 463 -9.81 -3.06 20.81
N LEU A 464 -9.71 -1.75 21.02
CA LEU A 464 -9.93 -1.09 22.30
C LEU A 464 -10.80 0.14 22.09
N GLY A 465 -11.66 0.46 23.06
CA GLY A 465 -12.62 1.57 22.99
C GLY A 465 -13.93 1.18 22.32
N LEU A 466 -14.23 -0.12 22.21
CA LEU A 466 -15.53 -0.58 21.72
C LEU A 466 -16.67 -0.15 22.67
N PRO A 467 -17.91 -0.06 22.17
CA PRO A 467 -19.09 0.26 22.98
C PRO A 467 -19.33 -0.75 24.12
N ASP A 468 -18.79 -0.46 25.30
CA ASP A 468 -18.87 -1.31 26.48
C ASP A 468 -19.84 -0.75 27.52
N ARG A 469 -20.96 -1.46 27.70
CA ARG A 469 -21.98 -1.13 28.69
C ARG A 469 -21.66 -1.66 30.09
N ASP A 470 -20.70 -2.57 30.22
CA ASP A 470 -20.40 -3.24 31.50
C ASP A 470 -19.09 -2.73 32.15
N GLY A 471 -18.29 -1.94 31.44
CA GLY A 471 -17.02 -1.40 31.94
C GLY A 471 -15.94 -2.46 32.20
N ARG A 472 -15.97 -3.57 31.45
CA ARG A 472 -15.07 -4.73 31.58
C ARG A 472 -14.08 -4.91 30.42
N GLU A 473 -14.18 -4.13 29.33
CA GLU A 473 -13.40 -4.31 28.10
C GLU A 473 -11.91 -4.53 28.37
N VAL A 474 -11.31 -3.66 29.19
CA VAL A 474 -9.87 -3.70 29.49
C VAL A 474 -9.49 -4.94 30.30
N ASP A 475 -10.30 -5.29 31.30
CA ASP A 475 -10.02 -6.43 32.19
C ASP A 475 -10.22 -7.77 31.46
N ASP A 476 -11.25 -7.85 30.62
CA ASP A 476 -11.51 -8.99 29.73
C ASP A 476 -10.37 -9.17 28.72
N LEU A 477 -9.85 -8.08 28.16
CA LEU A 477 -8.69 -8.12 27.27
C LEU A 477 -7.45 -8.63 28.01
N ILE A 478 -7.12 -8.09 29.19
CA ILE A 478 -5.99 -8.57 30.00
C ILE A 478 -6.10 -10.07 30.27
N LYS A 479 -7.29 -10.55 30.65
CA LYS A 479 -7.56 -11.97 30.89
C LYS A 479 -7.28 -12.82 29.64
N SER A 480 -7.80 -12.40 28.48
CA SER A 480 -7.58 -13.11 27.21
C SER A 480 -6.10 -13.13 26.81
N LEU A 481 -5.39 -12.01 26.96
CA LEU A 481 -3.96 -11.93 26.66
C LEU A 481 -3.12 -12.84 27.57
N ASN A 482 -3.41 -12.88 28.87
CA ASN A 482 -2.72 -13.78 29.79
C ASN A 482 -3.00 -15.26 29.46
N ALA A 483 -4.23 -15.61 29.06
CA ALA A 483 -4.56 -16.95 28.59
C ALA A 483 -3.75 -17.35 27.34
N LEU A 484 -3.63 -16.46 26.35
CA LEU A 484 -2.79 -16.66 25.17
C LEU A 484 -1.30 -16.82 25.53
N GLY A 485 -0.83 -16.08 26.54
CA GLY A 485 0.54 -16.17 27.01
C GLY A 485 0.87 -17.48 27.71
N GLU A 486 0.00 -17.96 28.59
CA GLU A 486 0.15 -19.28 29.22
C GLU A 486 0.04 -20.40 28.18
N LEU A 487 -0.87 -20.29 27.21
CA LEU A 487 -0.96 -21.21 26.07
C LEU A 487 0.37 -21.32 25.29
N ALA A 488 0.97 -20.18 24.94
CA ALA A 488 2.26 -20.17 24.25
C ALA A 488 3.37 -20.78 25.11
N LYS A 489 3.34 -20.55 26.43
CA LYS A 489 4.31 -21.12 27.37
C LYS A 489 4.19 -22.65 27.46
N GLU A 490 2.97 -23.17 27.53
CA GLU A 490 2.67 -24.62 27.49
C GLU A 490 3.18 -25.28 26.19
N CYS A 491 3.02 -24.61 25.05
CA CYS A 491 3.44 -25.13 23.74
C CYS A 491 4.97 -25.06 23.48
N GLY A 492 5.76 -24.44 24.36
CA GLY A 492 7.22 -24.52 24.34
C GLY A 492 7.96 -23.20 24.53
N PRO A 493 9.29 -23.23 24.72
CA PRO A 493 10.08 -22.07 25.17
C PRO A 493 10.23 -20.93 24.15
N ARG A 494 10.08 -21.23 22.84
CA ARG A 494 10.26 -20.24 21.76
C ARG A 494 8.96 -19.60 21.28
N LYS A 495 7.80 -20.11 21.73
CA LYS A 495 6.49 -19.70 21.22
C LYS A 495 6.10 -18.32 21.74
N LYS A 496 5.61 -17.47 20.84
CA LYS A 496 5.24 -16.08 21.14
C LYS A 496 3.93 -15.71 20.45
N VAL A 497 3.25 -14.74 21.05
CA VAL A 497 2.06 -14.10 20.48
C VAL A 497 2.35 -12.62 20.33
N ASN A 498 2.24 -12.10 19.10
CA ASN A 498 2.26 -10.66 18.87
C ASN A 498 0.83 -10.17 18.76
N VAL A 499 0.48 -9.20 19.57
CA VAL A 499 -0.86 -8.64 19.62
C VAL A 499 -0.84 -7.22 19.08
N THR A 500 -1.76 -6.91 18.17
CA THR A 500 -2.02 -5.53 17.75
C THR A 500 -3.38 -5.13 18.28
N VAL A 501 -3.40 -4.06 19.08
CA VAL A 501 -4.61 -3.45 19.62
C VAL A 501 -4.87 -2.19 18.80
N SER A 502 -5.91 -2.24 17.96
CA SER A 502 -6.36 -1.08 17.18
C SER A 502 -7.29 -0.22 18.03
N LEU A 503 -7.24 1.09 17.87
CA LEU A 503 -8.10 2.01 18.62
C LEU A 503 -9.38 2.24 17.83
N PHE A 504 -10.54 2.07 18.47
CA PHE A 504 -11.81 2.09 17.76
C PHE A 504 -12.22 3.51 17.36
N VAL A 505 -12.40 3.71 16.05
CA VAL A 505 -12.96 4.91 15.44
C VAL A 505 -14.32 4.53 14.83
N PRO A 506 -15.45 5.00 15.38
CA PRO A 506 -16.75 4.74 14.78
C PRO A 506 -16.85 5.40 13.40
N LYS A 507 -17.36 4.65 12.41
CA LYS A 507 -17.38 5.06 11.00
C LYS A 507 -18.79 5.38 10.50
N PRO A 508 -18.93 6.29 9.53
CA PRO A 508 -20.19 6.56 8.83
C PRO A 508 -20.84 5.27 8.30
N PHE A 509 -22.18 5.23 8.27
CA PHE A 509 -22.96 4.13 7.73
C PHE A 509 -22.69 2.76 8.37
N THR A 510 -22.26 2.76 9.62
CA THR A 510 -22.14 1.57 10.46
C THR A 510 -23.14 1.63 11.61
N THR A 511 -23.44 0.49 12.22
CA THR A 511 -24.32 0.44 13.41
C THR A 511 -23.80 1.34 14.52
N PHE A 512 -22.48 1.48 14.67
CA PHE A 512 -21.86 2.29 15.71
C PHE A 512 -21.61 3.76 15.30
N GLN A 513 -22.19 4.25 14.20
CA GLN A 513 -22.05 5.67 13.83
C GLN A 513 -22.55 6.64 14.93
N TRP A 514 -23.46 6.19 15.79
CA TRP A 514 -24.03 6.93 16.91
C TRP A 514 -23.28 6.76 18.24
N GLU A 515 -22.25 5.91 18.29
CA GLU A 515 -21.47 5.72 19.50
C GLU A 515 -20.43 6.83 19.68
N GLU A 516 -20.08 7.08 20.94
CA GLU A 516 -18.94 7.94 21.25
C GLU A 516 -17.64 7.34 20.71
N GLN A 517 -16.67 8.21 20.46
CA GLN A 517 -15.29 7.79 20.34
C GLN A 517 -14.57 8.11 21.65
N LYS A 518 -13.77 7.17 22.16
CA LYS A 518 -12.96 7.41 23.36
C LYS A 518 -11.78 8.34 23.07
N GLY A 519 -11.49 9.23 24.03
CA GLY A 519 -10.40 10.21 23.95
C GLY A 519 -9.00 9.60 24.12
N PRO A 520 -7.93 10.36 23.79
CA PRO A 520 -6.55 9.94 23.98
C PRO A 520 -6.22 9.49 25.40
N GLU A 521 -6.73 10.20 26.41
CA GLU A 521 -6.47 9.94 27.83
C GLU A 521 -6.99 8.55 28.24
N PHE A 522 -8.21 8.21 27.81
CA PHE A 522 -8.78 6.87 28.06
C PHE A 522 -7.91 5.77 27.47
N PHE A 523 -7.43 5.96 26.23
CA PHE A 523 -6.60 4.97 25.57
C PHE A 523 -5.24 4.81 26.24
N ASP A 524 -4.58 5.92 26.60
CA ASP A 524 -3.30 5.88 27.31
C ASP A 524 -3.42 5.15 28.65
N GLU A 525 -4.42 5.50 29.46
CA GLU A 525 -4.68 4.84 30.75
C GLU A 525 -4.98 3.35 30.58
N SER A 526 -5.83 3.00 29.60
CA SER A 526 -6.20 1.62 29.31
C SER A 526 -5.02 0.80 28.82
N ILE A 527 -4.17 1.35 27.96
CA ILE A 527 -2.97 0.69 27.43
C ILE A 527 -1.96 0.44 28.55
N GLU A 528 -1.73 1.41 29.44
CA GLU A 528 -0.84 1.21 30.58
C GLU A 528 -1.40 0.17 31.56
N LYS A 529 -2.72 0.18 31.80
CA LYS A 529 -3.40 -0.89 32.57
C LYS A 529 -3.20 -2.27 31.91
N ILE A 530 -3.33 -2.37 30.59
CA ILE A 530 -3.10 -3.62 29.85
C ILE A 530 -1.67 -4.10 30.04
N LYS A 531 -0.67 -3.25 29.79
CA LYS A 531 0.75 -3.60 29.93
C LYS A 531 1.10 -4.03 31.35
N ALA A 532 0.59 -3.32 32.36
CA ALA A 532 0.79 -3.63 33.77
C ALA A 532 0.10 -4.95 34.19
N GLY A 533 -1.03 -5.27 33.57
CA GLY A 533 -1.81 -6.50 33.84
C GLY A 533 -1.24 -7.77 33.19
N LEU A 534 -0.26 -7.67 32.29
CA LEU A 534 0.35 -8.84 31.66
C LEU A 534 1.26 -9.59 32.64
N THR A 535 0.93 -10.85 32.91
CA THR A 535 1.72 -11.74 33.80
C THR A 535 2.73 -12.60 33.03
N THR A 536 2.95 -12.31 31.76
CA THR A 536 3.70 -13.14 30.81
C THR A 536 4.59 -12.31 29.89
N ASN A 537 5.76 -12.84 29.55
CA ASN A 537 6.66 -12.25 28.55
C ASN A 537 6.49 -12.85 27.14
N ARG A 538 5.48 -13.70 26.95
CA ARG A 538 5.18 -14.35 25.66
C ARG A 538 4.33 -13.49 24.74
N VAL A 539 3.58 -12.54 25.31
CA VAL A 539 2.70 -11.62 24.59
C VAL A 539 3.40 -10.27 24.39
N HIS A 540 3.39 -9.77 23.16
CA HIS A 540 3.95 -8.47 22.80
C HIS A 540 2.84 -7.61 22.20
N VAL A 541 2.39 -6.61 22.94
CA VAL A 541 1.32 -5.69 22.52
C VAL A 541 1.90 -4.53 21.72
N ARG A 542 1.24 -4.18 20.62
CA ARG A 542 1.47 -2.98 19.81
C ARG A 542 0.16 -2.24 19.63
N HIS A 543 0.22 -0.92 19.59
CA HIS A 543 -0.92 -0.03 19.36
C HIS A 543 -0.42 1.21 18.60
N PRO A 544 -1.29 1.89 17.83
CA PRO A 544 -0.97 3.21 17.28
C PRO A 544 -0.99 4.29 18.37
N THR A 545 -0.56 5.49 18.03
CA THR A 545 -0.65 6.67 18.90
C THR A 545 -2.12 7.10 19.07
N PRO A 546 -2.64 7.27 20.30
CA PRO A 546 -4.06 7.61 20.51
C PRO A 546 -4.56 8.87 19.80
N TRP A 547 -3.74 9.92 19.77
CA TRP A 547 -4.09 11.17 19.07
C TRP A 547 -4.37 11.01 17.58
N MET A 548 -3.73 10.05 16.90
CA MET A 548 -4.04 9.76 15.49
C MET A 548 -5.49 9.31 15.32
N SER A 549 -5.93 8.37 16.16
CA SER A 549 -7.34 7.91 16.12
C SER A 549 -8.31 9.04 16.44
N TRP A 550 -7.92 9.97 17.33
CA TRP A 550 -8.73 11.14 17.69
C TRP A 550 -8.95 12.09 16.51
N VAL A 551 -7.88 12.42 15.79
CA VAL A 551 -7.95 13.22 14.54
C VAL A 551 -8.73 12.47 13.46
N GLU A 552 -8.55 11.15 13.33
CA GLU A 552 -9.33 10.32 12.40
C GLU A 552 -10.84 10.38 12.73
N GLY A 553 -11.21 10.40 14.01
CA GLY A 553 -12.60 10.55 14.46
C GLY A 553 -13.24 11.86 14.02
N LEU A 554 -12.53 12.97 14.26
CA LEU A 554 -12.91 14.31 13.81
C LEU A 554 -13.16 14.32 12.30
N LEU A 555 -12.21 13.82 11.51
CA LEU A 555 -12.30 13.87 10.04
C LEU A 555 -13.32 12.85 9.49
N SER A 556 -13.61 11.76 10.20
CA SER A 556 -14.49 10.68 9.72
C SER A 556 -15.98 11.02 9.80
N ARG A 557 -16.44 11.69 10.86
CA ARG A 557 -17.89 11.89 11.12
C ARG A 557 -18.37 13.34 11.20
N SER A 558 -17.45 14.31 11.06
CA SER A 558 -17.83 15.73 11.09
C SER A 558 -18.48 16.21 9.79
N ASP A 559 -19.02 17.42 9.84
CA ASP A 559 -19.61 18.12 8.69
C ASP A 559 -18.56 18.97 7.93
N HIS A 560 -18.97 19.69 6.89
CA HIS A 560 -18.05 20.43 6.00
C HIS A 560 -17.23 21.50 6.73
N ARG A 561 -17.68 22.03 7.88
CA ARG A 561 -16.96 23.09 8.61
C ARG A 561 -15.60 22.59 9.11
N VAL A 562 -15.41 21.28 9.23
CA VAL A 562 -14.12 20.66 9.58
C VAL A 562 -13.03 20.97 8.55
N SER A 563 -13.38 21.29 7.29
CA SER A 563 -12.42 21.68 6.25
C SER A 563 -11.57 22.88 6.67
N TYR A 564 -12.14 23.85 7.40
CA TYR A 564 -11.38 24.97 7.96
C TYR A 564 -10.25 24.51 8.90
N TYR A 565 -10.56 23.60 9.83
CA TYR A 565 -9.60 23.10 10.81
C TYR A 565 -8.55 22.19 10.19
N LEU A 566 -8.93 21.40 9.18
CA LEU A 566 -7.99 20.63 8.38
C LEU A 566 -6.97 21.52 7.67
N GLU A 567 -7.41 22.58 7.00
CA GLU A 567 -6.52 23.54 6.35
C GLU A 567 -5.66 24.29 7.37
N LYS A 568 -6.24 24.67 8.52
CA LYS A 568 -5.50 25.31 9.60
C LYS A 568 -4.37 24.41 10.13
N ALA A 569 -4.65 23.13 10.39
CA ALA A 569 -3.65 22.17 10.82
C ALA A 569 -2.54 22.01 9.77
N PHE A 570 -2.92 21.92 8.49
CA PHE A 570 -1.97 21.86 7.38
C PHE A 570 -1.04 23.08 7.33
N HIS A 571 -1.57 24.31 7.42
CA HIS A 571 -0.77 25.53 7.46
C HIS A 571 0.13 25.64 8.69
N ALA A 572 -0.29 25.05 9.82
CA ALA A 572 0.54 24.93 11.03
C ALA A 572 1.61 23.82 10.92
N GLY A 573 1.64 23.06 9.82
CA GLY A 573 2.69 22.09 9.50
C GLY A 573 2.29 20.62 9.64
N ALA A 574 1.01 20.30 9.82
CA ALA A 574 0.53 18.92 9.82
C ALA A 574 0.68 18.28 8.43
N SER A 575 1.30 17.11 8.39
CA SER A 575 1.43 16.24 7.21
C SER A 575 1.93 14.88 7.67
N PHE A 576 1.68 13.83 6.88
CA PHE A 576 2.01 12.45 7.22
C PHE A 576 1.44 12.03 8.59
N ASP A 577 0.19 12.43 8.88
CA ASP A 577 -0.47 12.18 10.17
C ASP A 577 -0.69 10.69 10.47
N SER A 578 -0.59 9.82 9.46
CA SER A 578 -0.63 8.36 9.59
C SER A 578 0.68 7.73 10.09
N TRP A 579 1.75 8.52 10.22
CA TRP A 579 3.09 8.03 10.61
C TRP A 579 3.45 8.47 12.03
N ASP A 580 3.90 7.53 12.88
CA ASP A 580 4.29 7.84 14.27
C ASP A 580 5.37 8.93 14.36
N ASP A 581 6.33 8.91 13.43
CA ASP A 581 7.41 9.92 13.37
C ASP A 581 6.99 11.20 12.62
N GLY A 582 5.81 11.20 11.98
CA GLY A 582 5.27 12.34 11.22
C GLY A 582 4.16 13.10 11.94
N PHE A 583 3.41 12.43 12.81
CA PHE A 583 2.26 13.01 13.50
C PHE A 583 2.66 14.14 14.46
N ARG A 584 1.99 15.29 14.32
CA ARG A 584 2.28 16.50 15.08
C ARG A 584 1.17 16.80 16.08
N GLN A 585 1.22 16.17 17.25
CA GLN A 585 0.28 16.45 18.34
C GLN A 585 0.32 17.92 18.75
N ASP A 586 1.51 18.54 18.77
CA ASP A 586 1.70 19.95 19.10
C ASP A 586 1.00 20.92 18.12
N VAL A 587 0.64 20.44 16.92
CA VAL A 587 -0.19 21.17 15.95
C VAL A 587 -1.67 20.84 16.14
N TRP A 588 -2.01 19.57 16.27
CA TRP A 588 -3.40 19.12 16.34
C TRP A 588 -4.10 19.48 17.65
N GLU A 589 -3.40 19.49 18.78
CA GLU A 589 -3.98 19.78 20.10
C GLU A 589 -4.55 21.21 20.17
N PRO A 590 -3.80 22.29 19.79
CA PRO A 590 -4.38 23.63 19.68
C PRO A 590 -5.53 23.74 18.67
N VAL A 591 -5.43 23.07 17.51
CA VAL A 591 -6.49 23.09 16.50
C VAL A 591 -7.77 22.44 17.02
N MET A 592 -7.64 21.30 17.70
CA MET A 592 -8.76 20.57 18.30
C MET A 592 -9.46 21.41 19.38
N ALA A 593 -8.71 22.17 20.17
CA ALA A 593 -9.26 23.05 21.20
C ALA A 593 -10.12 24.21 20.63
N GLU A 594 -9.96 24.54 19.35
CA GLU A 594 -10.76 25.56 18.66
C GLU A 594 -11.95 24.99 17.89
N VAL A 595 -12.05 23.67 17.76
CA VAL A 595 -13.20 23.02 17.10
C VAL A 595 -14.43 23.30 17.96
N PRO A 596 -15.54 23.84 17.42
CA PRO A 596 -16.68 24.24 18.22
C PRO A 596 -17.40 23.01 18.75
N ASP A 597 -18.04 23.14 19.92
CA ASP A 597 -18.78 22.04 20.56
C ASP A 597 -19.79 21.39 19.63
N SER A 598 -20.43 22.16 18.74
CA SER A 598 -21.39 21.64 17.76
C SER A 598 -20.77 20.61 16.80
N ILE A 599 -19.50 20.79 16.42
CA ILE A 599 -18.76 19.83 15.57
C ILE A 599 -18.23 18.69 16.44
N GLN A 600 -17.66 18.99 17.61
CA GLN A 600 -17.15 17.98 18.54
C GLN A 600 -18.22 16.94 18.89
N GLN A 601 -19.44 17.40 19.15
CA GLN A 601 -20.56 16.54 19.49
C GLN A 601 -20.89 15.52 18.40
N LEU A 602 -20.61 15.77 17.11
CA LEU A 602 -20.93 14.84 16.01
C LEU A 602 -20.22 13.48 16.16
N TRP A 603 -19.08 13.43 16.86
CA TRP A 603 -18.25 12.24 16.93
C TRP A 603 -17.77 11.90 18.35
N MET A 604 -17.61 12.87 19.24
CA MET A 604 -17.17 12.61 20.62
C MET A 604 -18.30 12.04 21.49
N GLY A 605 -19.54 12.47 21.27
CA GLY A 605 -20.66 12.10 22.13
C GLY A 605 -21.42 10.86 21.67
N GLN A 606 -21.90 10.07 22.64
CA GLN A 606 -22.88 9.02 22.38
C GLN A 606 -24.23 9.66 22.01
N LYS A 607 -24.91 9.09 21.02
CA LYS A 607 -26.18 9.57 20.48
C LYS A 607 -27.24 8.48 20.54
N PRO A 608 -28.54 8.84 20.66
CA PRO A 608 -29.62 7.89 20.42
C PRO A 608 -29.51 7.26 19.04
N GLY A 609 -29.79 5.95 18.95
CA GLY A 609 -29.88 5.24 17.68
C GLY A 609 -30.89 5.91 16.76
N GLY A 610 -30.48 6.17 15.51
CA GLY A 610 -31.29 6.91 14.54
C GLY A 610 -31.14 8.43 14.59
N THR A 611 -30.23 8.99 15.40
CA THR A 611 -29.91 10.43 15.28
C THR A 611 -29.46 10.75 13.84
N PRO A 612 -30.04 11.74 13.14
CA PRO A 612 -29.61 12.12 11.80
C PRO A 612 -28.13 12.52 11.79
N MET A 613 -27.40 12.05 10.79
CA MET A 613 -25.99 12.40 10.60
C MET A 613 -25.80 13.20 9.30
N PRO A 614 -24.88 14.18 9.25
CA PRO A 614 -24.82 15.14 8.15
C PRO A 614 -24.52 14.50 6.78
N PHE A 615 -23.75 13.41 6.76
CA PHE A 615 -23.45 12.68 5.52
C PHE A 615 -24.64 11.88 4.96
N GLU A 616 -25.69 11.63 5.75
CA GLU A 616 -26.89 10.88 5.31
C GLU A 616 -27.77 11.68 4.33
N GLU A 617 -27.58 13.00 4.24
CA GLU A 617 -28.32 13.86 3.30
C GLU A 617 -27.68 13.91 1.89
N ILE A 618 -26.45 13.41 1.76
CA ILE A 618 -25.65 13.47 0.53
C ILE A 618 -25.46 12.08 -0.07
N VAL A 619 -25.31 11.07 0.79
CA VAL A 619 -24.90 9.72 0.38
C VAL A 619 -26.00 8.72 0.70
N GLU A 620 -26.45 8.00 -0.33
CA GLU A 620 -27.29 6.82 -0.15
C GLU A 620 -26.44 5.64 0.35
N GLY A 621 -26.27 5.58 1.67
CA GLY A 621 -25.48 4.55 2.35
C GLY A 621 -26.23 3.25 2.65
N PHE A 622 -25.88 2.60 3.75
CA PHE A 622 -26.60 1.42 4.20
C PHE A 622 -28.01 1.81 4.71
N PRO A 623 -29.08 1.02 4.46
CA PRO A 623 -30.44 1.42 4.83
C PRO A 623 -30.58 1.78 6.31
N ARG A 624 -30.99 3.02 6.59
CA ARG A 624 -31.06 3.61 7.94
C ARG A 624 -31.89 2.77 8.92
N ASP A 625 -33.08 2.32 8.52
CA ASP A 625 -33.94 1.48 9.36
C ASP A 625 -33.27 0.16 9.78
N ARG A 626 -32.36 -0.38 8.95
CA ARG A 626 -31.61 -1.59 9.29
C ARG A 626 -30.51 -1.28 10.30
N LEU A 627 -29.88 -0.12 10.23
CA LEU A 627 -28.89 0.32 11.23
C LEU A 627 -29.57 0.52 12.59
N ILE A 628 -30.74 1.18 12.62
CA ILE A 628 -31.52 1.41 13.86
C ILE A 628 -31.88 0.07 14.51
N LYS A 629 -32.47 -0.86 13.75
CA LYS A 629 -32.81 -2.20 14.27
C LYS A 629 -31.59 -2.99 14.75
N ASP A 630 -30.46 -2.87 14.07
CA ASP A 630 -29.23 -3.56 14.47
C ASP A 630 -28.59 -2.92 15.71
N PHE A 631 -28.79 -1.61 15.93
CA PHE A 631 -28.40 -0.88 17.13
C PHE A 631 -29.26 -1.27 18.33
N GLU A 632 -30.58 -1.28 18.18
CA GLU A 632 -31.52 -1.80 19.20
C GLU A 632 -31.16 -3.23 19.59
N LYS A 633 -30.79 -4.06 18.61
CA LYS A 633 -30.34 -5.43 18.89
C LYS A 633 -29.04 -5.43 19.69
N PHE A 634 -28.08 -4.56 19.37
CA PHE A 634 -26.86 -4.41 20.15
C PHE A 634 -27.13 -4.03 21.61
N GLU A 635 -27.97 -3.02 21.84
CA GLU A 635 -28.38 -2.57 23.19
C GLU A 635 -29.07 -3.69 23.98
N SER A 636 -29.82 -4.56 23.31
CA SER A 636 -30.51 -5.68 23.96
C SER A 636 -29.59 -6.81 24.44
N ILE A 637 -28.35 -6.92 23.93
CA ILE A 637 -27.48 -8.10 24.18
C ILE A 637 -26.83 -8.03 25.56
N ASN A 638 -27.02 -9.10 26.34
CA ASN A 638 -26.46 -9.31 27.67
C ASN A 638 -26.05 -10.78 27.87
N GLU A 639 -25.49 -11.12 29.04
CA GLU A 639 -25.03 -12.49 29.33
C GLU A 639 -26.15 -13.54 29.30
N GLU A 640 -27.40 -13.16 29.58
CA GLU A 640 -28.53 -14.09 29.65
C GLU A 640 -29.08 -14.45 28.27
N ASN A 641 -28.96 -13.53 27.29
CA ASN A 641 -29.53 -13.69 25.95
C ASN A 641 -28.49 -13.74 24.82
N MET A 642 -27.19 -13.68 25.14
CA MET A 642 -26.14 -13.79 24.14
C MET A 642 -26.19 -15.16 23.44
N ASN A 643 -25.91 -15.15 22.14
CA ASN A 643 -25.83 -16.36 21.33
C ASN A 643 -24.37 -16.61 20.90
N PRO A 644 -23.52 -17.16 21.79
CA PRO A 644 -22.10 -17.31 21.52
C PRO A 644 -21.86 -18.26 20.34
N PRO A 645 -20.75 -18.11 19.62
CA PRO A 645 -20.43 -18.96 18.49
C PRO A 645 -20.30 -20.43 18.93
N HIS A 646 -20.86 -21.35 18.14
CA HIS A 646 -20.66 -22.78 18.36
C HIS A 646 -19.17 -23.15 18.28
N LYS A 647 -18.71 -23.96 19.25
CA LYS A 647 -17.38 -24.59 19.20
C LYS A 647 -17.32 -25.47 17.97
N GLN A 648 -16.24 -25.33 17.21
CA GLN A 648 -16.04 -26.11 16.01
C GLN A 648 -14.96 -27.16 16.32
N ALA A 649 -15.14 -28.38 15.81
CA ALA A 649 -14.13 -29.42 15.87
C ALA A 649 -13.62 -29.71 14.46
N LEU A 650 -12.32 -29.95 14.32
CA LEU A 650 -11.79 -30.50 13.07
C LEU A 650 -12.15 -31.96 12.94
N LYS A 651 -12.67 -32.32 11.77
CA LYS A 651 -12.67 -33.69 11.27
C LYS A 651 -11.94 -33.67 9.94
N GLU A 652 -10.81 -34.36 9.86
CA GLU A 652 -10.00 -34.39 8.63
C GLU A 652 -10.80 -34.95 7.43
N SER A 653 -11.79 -35.81 7.68
CA SER A 653 -12.71 -36.34 6.66
C SER A 653 -13.56 -35.28 5.94
N ASP A 654 -13.67 -34.07 6.49
CA ASP A 654 -14.50 -33.01 5.94
C ASP A 654 -13.76 -32.20 4.85
N PHE A 655 -12.50 -32.55 4.56
CA PHE A 655 -11.63 -31.83 3.63
C PHE A 655 -11.14 -32.71 2.47
N PRO A 656 -10.83 -32.12 1.30
CA PRO A 656 -10.16 -32.84 0.22
C PRO A 656 -8.82 -33.42 0.71
N PRO A 657 -8.54 -34.72 0.49
CA PRO A 657 -7.29 -35.35 0.91
C PRO A 657 -6.03 -34.67 0.34
N GLU A 658 -6.16 -33.98 -0.80
CA GLU A 658 -5.11 -33.21 -1.46
C GLU A 658 -4.64 -32.04 -0.62
N LEU A 659 -5.53 -31.44 0.17
CA LEU A 659 -5.23 -30.27 1.00
C LEU A 659 -4.26 -30.60 2.15
N LEU A 660 -4.15 -31.89 2.51
CA LEU A 660 -3.25 -32.40 3.54
C LEU A 660 -1.88 -32.83 2.97
N LYS A 661 -1.65 -32.68 1.66
CA LYS A 661 -0.40 -33.06 0.98
C LYS A 661 0.35 -31.81 0.52
N PRO A 662 1.26 -31.24 1.34
CA PRO A 662 1.94 -30.01 1.00
C PRO A 662 2.70 -30.14 -0.33
N VAL A 663 2.48 -29.19 -1.23
CA VAL A 663 3.21 -29.12 -2.50
C VAL A 663 4.57 -28.48 -2.25
N GLY A 664 5.61 -29.13 -2.78
CA GLY A 664 6.98 -28.66 -2.67
C GLY A 664 7.67 -28.61 -4.02
N ILE A 665 8.78 -27.88 -4.06
CA ILE A 665 9.65 -27.78 -5.23
C ILE A 665 10.23 -29.18 -5.58
N PRO A 666 10.10 -29.64 -6.84
CA PRO A 666 10.67 -30.90 -7.32
C PRO A 666 12.17 -31.05 -7.01
N ALA A 667 12.61 -32.29 -6.77
CA ALA A 667 14.01 -32.57 -6.42
C ALA A 667 15.00 -32.18 -7.52
N GLU A 668 14.59 -32.31 -8.78
CA GLU A 668 15.37 -31.89 -9.96
C GLU A 668 15.70 -30.39 -9.93
N LYS A 669 14.73 -29.52 -9.58
CA LYS A 669 14.94 -28.07 -9.44
C LYS A 669 15.82 -27.70 -8.23
N GLN A 670 16.18 -28.66 -7.38
CA GLN A 670 17.12 -28.50 -6.26
C GLN A 670 18.50 -29.12 -6.57
N SER A 671 18.61 -29.84 -7.67
CA SER A 671 19.87 -30.31 -8.24
C SER A 671 20.47 -29.23 -9.11
N ARG A 672 21.79 -29.07 -9.07
CA ARG A 672 22.49 -28.05 -9.86
C ARG A 672 23.17 -28.73 -11.03
N ALA A 673 22.84 -28.29 -12.25
CA ALA A 673 23.49 -28.72 -13.49
C ALA A 673 24.68 -27.81 -13.87
N GLY A 674 24.65 -26.54 -13.46
CA GLY A 674 25.75 -25.62 -13.71
C GLY A 674 25.52 -24.24 -13.12
N PHE A 675 26.29 -23.27 -13.62
CA PHE A 675 26.25 -21.86 -13.26
C PHE A 675 26.12 -21.02 -14.52
N LEU A 676 25.23 -20.04 -14.45
CA LEU A 676 25.09 -18.99 -15.43
C LEU A 676 25.69 -17.72 -14.83
N LYS A 677 26.83 -17.30 -15.37
CA LYS A 677 27.51 -16.06 -15.01
C LYS A 677 26.95 -14.94 -15.88
N ILE A 678 26.34 -13.96 -15.23
CA ILE A 678 25.67 -12.81 -15.83
C ILE A 678 26.57 -11.59 -15.59
N GLY A 679 27.01 -10.95 -16.66
CA GLY A 679 27.63 -9.62 -16.59
C GLY A 679 26.63 -8.57 -17.02
N PHE A 680 26.43 -7.51 -16.23
CA PHE A 680 25.48 -6.45 -16.53
C PHE A 680 26.03 -5.08 -16.15
N SER A 681 25.60 -4.04 -16.85
CA SER A 681 25.91 -2.65 -16.51
C SER A 681 24.83 -2.03 -15.64
N LYS A 682 25.21 -0.99 -14.89
CA LYS A 682 24.33 -0.23 -14.00
C LYS A 682 24.55 1.26 -14.25
N THR A 683 23.56 1.93 -14.84
CA THR A 683 23.64 3.32 -15.28
C THR A 683 22.30 4.06 -15.09
N GLY A 684 22.25 5.34 -15.46
CA GLY A 684 21.02 6.15 -15.46
C GLY A 684 20.36 6.20 -14.09
N ASN A 685 19.05 6.01 -14.04
CA ASN A 685 18.28 6.02 -12.80
C ASN A 685 18.69 4.91 -11.81
N PHE A 686 19.25 3.81 -12.31
CA PHE A 686 19.56 2.67 -11.47
C PHE A 686 20.73 2.92 -10.50
N VAL A 687 21.56 3.95 -10.74
CA VAL A 687 22.62 4.33 -9.79
C VAL A 687 22.05 4.76 -8.43
N TYR A 688 20.79 5.23 -8.38
CA TYR A 688 20.06 5.61 -7.17
C TYR A 688 19.35 4.43 -6.48
N ILE A 689 19.46 3.23 -7.04
CA ILE A 689 18.85 2.01 -6.50
C ILE A 689 19.88 1.27 -5.66
N SER A 690 19.46 0.83 -4.46
CA SER A 690 20.34 0.13 -3.53
C SER A 690 20.80 -1.20 -4.11
N HIS A 691 21.91 -1.74 -3.62
CA HIS A 691 22.41 -3.03 -4.06
C HIS A 691 21.39 -4.16 -3.86
N LEU A 692 20.68 -4.18 -2.72
CA LEU A 692 19.67 -5.22 -2.45
C LEU A 692 18.49 -5.15 -3.43
N ASP A 693 18.06 -3.93 -3.74
CA ASP A 693 16.96 -3.71 -4.69
C ASP A 693 17.41 -4.04 -6.13
N THR A 694 18.67 -3.74 -6.48
CA THR A 694 19.26 -4.15 -7.78
C THR A 694 19.28 -5.67 -7.93
N MET A 695 19.66 -6.39 -6.87
CA MET A 695 19.63 -7.86 -6.85
C MET A 695 18.22 -8.41 -7.03
N ASP A 696 17.23 -7.78 -6.41
CA ASP A 696 15.84 -8.21 -6.51
C ASP A 696 15.26 -7.95 -7.90
N ALA A 697 15.53 -6.77 -8.48
CA ALA A 697 15.15 -6.42 -9.84
C ALA A 697 15.73 -7.42 -10.87
N LEU A 698 17.02 -7.76 -10.75
CA LEU A 698 17.65 -8.77 -11.61
C LEU A 698 17.04 -10.16 -11.40
N ARG A 699 16.76 -10.56 -10.16
CA ARG A 699 16.09 -11.85 -9.87
C ARG A 699 14.72 -11.93 -10.51
N LYS A 700 13.90 -10.87 -10.40
CA LYS A 700 12.58 -10.80 -11.05
C LYS A 700 12.70 -10.86 -12.57
N ALA A 701 13.66 -10.13 -13.18
CA ALA A 701 13.91 -10.20 -14.62
C ALA A 701 14.23 -11.63 -15.09
N LEU A 702 15.06 -12.36 -14.34
CA LEU A 702 15.39 -13.75 -14.67
C LEU A 702 14.19 -14.71 -14.56
N ARG A 703 13.31 -14.48 -13.58
CA ARG A 703 12.05 -15.24 -13.45
C ARG A 703 11.11 -14.96 -14.62
N ARG A 704 10.95 -13.69 -15.01
CA ARG A 704 10.13 -13.31 -16.19
C ARG A 704 10.69 -13.90 -17.48
N ALA A 705 12.01 -13.93 -17.63
CA ALA A 705 12.67 -14.58 -18.75
C ALA A 705 12.41 -16.10 -18.76
N GLY A 706 12.20 -16.72 -17.60
CA GLY A 706 11.94 -18.16 -17.44
C GLY A 706 13.21 -18.98 -17.19
N ILE A 707 14.28 -18.38 -16.66
CA ILE A 707 15.56 -19.07 -16.42
C ILE A 707 15.36 -20.21 -15.40
N PRO A 708 15.89 -21.42 -15.67
CA PRO A 708 15.73 -22.60 -14.80
C PRO A 708 16.63 -22.54 -13.56
N MET A 709 16.36 -21.58 -12.66
CA MET A 709 17.16 -21.34 -11.46
C MET A 709 17.02 -22.46 -10.42
N THR A 710 18.14 -22.92 -9.86
CA THR A 710 18.17 -23.95 -8.80
C THR A 710 17.73 -23.38 -7.46
N PHE A 711 16.97 -24.14 -6.68
CA PHE A 711 16.53 -23.77 -5.32
C PHE A 711 17.43 -24.32 -4.20
N THR A 712 17.40 -23.68 -3.04
CA THR A 712 18.02 -24.15 -1.78
C THR A 712 17.25 -25.34 -1.16
N ARG A 713 17.95 -26.18 -0.37
CA ARG A 713 17.38 -27.38 0.27
C ARG A 713 16.83 -27.15 1.70
N GLY A 714 16.68 -25.90 2.14
CA GLY A 714 16.23 -25.54 3.49
C GLY A 714 14.70 -25.44 3.65
N TYR A 715 14.23 -25.12 4.86
CA TYR A 715 12.80 -24.93 5.18
C TYR A 715 12.15 -23.79 4.41
N ASN A 716 12.89 -22.71 4.15
CA ASN A 716 12.48 -21.65 3.24
C ASN A 716 13.32 -21.78 1.97
N LYS A 717 12.66 -22.18 0.89
CA LYS A 717 13.34 -22.43 -0.38
C LYS A 717 13.43 -21.12 -1.17
N HIS A 718 14.64 -20.76 -1.57
CA HIS A 718 14.92 -19.58 -2.41
C HIS A 718 15.86 -19.98 -3.54
N GLU A 719 15.88 -19.21 -4.62
CA GLU A 719 16.81 -19.42 -5.73
C GLU A 719 18.26 -19.17 -5.30
N LYS A 720 19.15 -20.04 -5.78
CA LYS A 720 20.59 -19.96 -5.52
C LYS A 720 21.23 -18.94 -6.44
N PHE A 721 21.35 -17.75 -5.89
CA PHE A 721 21.80 -16.56 -6.59
C PHE A 721 22.90 -15.87 -5.78
N HIS A 722 24.08 -15.68 -6.38
CA HIS A 722 25.22 -15.07 -5.71
C HIS A 722 25.68 -13.85 -6.50
N PHE A 723 25.71 -12.69 -5.87
CA PHE A 723 26.29 -11.50 -6.47
C PHE A 723 27.79 -11.41 -6.19
N GLY A 724 28.50 -10.70 -7.07
CA GLY A 724 29.83 -10.18 -6.77
C GLY A 724 29.80 -9.06 -5.71
N ASP A 725 30.87 -8.27 -5.66
CA ASP A 725 31.00 -7.19 -4.67
C ASP A 725 29.93 -6.11 -4.84
N SER A 726 29.38 -5.63 -3.72
CA SER A 726 28.40 -4.55 -3.71
C SER A 726 29.05 -3.23 -4.10
N LEU A 727 28.47 -2.55 -5.10
CA LEU A 727 28.85 -1.18 -5.43
C LEU A 727 28.13 -0.16 -4.53
N PRO A 728 28.79 0.95 -4.17
CA PRO A 728 28.12 2.09 -3.57
C PRO A 728 26.98 2.60 -4.45
N ILE A 729 25.92 3.11 -3.82
CA ILE A 729 24.89 3.91 -4.49
C ILE A 729 25.55 5.16 -5.14
N TYR A 730 24.95 5.65 -6.22
CA TYR A 730 25.39 6.76 -7.08
C TYR A 730 26.54 6.44 -8.04
N MET A 731 27.19 5.27 -7.90
CA MET A 731 28.26 4.88 -8.81
C MET A 731 27.69 4.17 -10.06
N HIS A 732 28.23 4.52 -11.22
CA HIS A 732 27.98 3.81 -12.48
C HIS A 732 28.88 2.59 -12.59
N SER A 733 28.45 1.59 -13.33
CA SER A 733 29.23 0.40 -13.60
C SER A 733 29.04 -0.07 -15.02
N GLU A 734 30.13 -0.28 -15.75
CA GLU A 734 30.10 -0.92 -17.07
C GLU A 734 29.86 -2.43 -16.95
N ARG A 735 30.36 -3.04 -15.86
CA ARG A 735 30.19 -4.47 -15.60
C ARG A 735 30.21 -4.83 -14.12
N GLU A 736 29.08 -5.27 -13.64
CA GLU A 736 28.90 -6.09 -12.44
C GLU A 736 28.65 -7.54 -12.84
N VAL A 737 28.87 -8.47 -11.90
CA VAL A 737 28.76 -9.91 -12.18
C VAL A 737 27.89 -10.58 -11.11
N ALA A 738 27.01 -11.49 -11.57
CA ALA A 738 26.23 -12.37 -10.71
C ALA A 738 26.32 -13.82 -11.21
N ASP A 739 26.42 -14.77 -10.28
CA ASP A 739 26.36 -16.21 -10.54
C ASP A 739 24.98 -16.76 -10.18
N VAL A 740 24.31 -17.37 -11.14
CA VAL A 740 23.02 -18.04 -10.96
C VAL A 740 23.22 -19.54 -11.07
N SER A 741 22.85 -20.31 -10.06
CA SER A 741 22.83 -21.76 -10.21
C SER A 741 21.62 -22.17 -11.04
N VAL A 742 21.80 -23.04 -12.03
CA VAL A 742 20.72 -23.56 -12.88
C VAL A 742 20.56 -25.07 -12.74
N TYR A 743 19.32 -25.56 -12.79
CA TYR A 743 19.03 -27.00 -12.67
C TYR A 743 19.04 -27.75 -14.00
N SER A 744 19.07 -27.03 -15.13
CA SER A 744 19.30 -27.58 -16.47
C SER A 744 20.36 -26.75 -17.20
N PRO A 745 21.14 -27.34 -18.12
CA PRO A 745 22.02 -26.59 -19.01
C PRO A 745 21.24 -25.50 -19.77
N VAL A 746 21.87 -24.35 -19.96
CA VAL A 746 21.30 -23.20 -20.68
C VAL A 746 22.26 -22.77 -21.79
N ASN A 747 21.73 -22.49 -22.98
CA ASN A 747 22.50 -21.95 -24.11
C ASN A 747 22.55 -20.41 -24.00
N PRO A 748 23.69 -19.78 -23.67
CA PRO A 748 23.75 -18.34 -23.45
C PRO A 748 23.19 -17.50 -24.62
N ASP A 749 23.40 -17.92 -25.86
CA ASP A 749 22.96 -17.17 -27.05
C ASP A 749 21.41 -17.07 -27.13
N GLU A 750 20.71 -18.13 -26.74
CA GLU A 750 19.25 -18.17 -26.71
C GLU A 750 18.64 -17.31 -25.59
N TRP A 751 19.37 -17.19 -24.48
CA TRP A 751 18.88 -16.54 -23.27
C TRP A 751 19.28 -15.07 -23.18
N PHE A 752 20.31 -14.64 -23.91
CA PHE A 752 20.79 -13.25 -23.88
C PHE A 752 19.66 -12.27 -24.23
N ALA A 753 18.97 -12.48 -25.36
CA ALA A 753 17.87 -11.62 -25.79
C ALA A 753 16.70 -11.66 -24.81
N LYS A 754 16.28 -12.86 -24.38
CA LYS A 754 15.17 -13.05 -23.44
C LYS A 754 15.40 -12.37 -22.10
N ILE A 755 16.62 -12.37 -21.58
CA ILE A 755 16.94 -11.68 -20.33
C ILE A 755 16.99 -10.16 -20.58
N SER A 756 17.61 -9.73 -21.68
CA SER A 756 17.79 -8.32 -22.00
C SER A 756 16.46 -7.57 -22.09
N GLU A 757 15.44 -8.19 -22.70
CA GLU A 757 14.08 -7.62 -22.79
C GLU A 757 13.37 -7.51 -21.45
N GLN A 758 13.86 -8.19 -20.41
CA GLN A 758 13.23 -8.23 -19.08
C GLN A 758 13.92 -7.29 -18.08
N LEU A 759 14.98 -6.59 -18.46
CA LEU A 759 15.68 -5.68 -17.56
C LEU A 759 15.01 -4.29 -17.52
N PRO A 760 14.95 -3.63 -16.34
CA PRO A 760 14.47 -2.24 -16.23
C PRO A 760 15.47 -1.25 -16.86
N GLU A 761 15.01 -0.01 -17.09
CA GLU A 761 15.85 1.07 -17.60
C GLU A 761 17.06 1.29 -16.68
N GLY A 762 18.26 1.38 -17.26
CA GLY A 762 19.51 1.55 -16.51
C GLY A 762 20.20 0.26 -16.08
N LEU A 763 19.58 -0.92 -16.30
CA LEU A 763 20.28 -2.21 -16.27
C LEU A 763 20.38 -2.78 -17.68
N GLU A 764 21.58 -3.16 -18.09
CA GLU A 764 21.81 -3.74 -19.43
C GLU A 764 22.66 -5.00 -19.31
N LEU A 765 22.23 -6.08 -19.98
CA LEU A 765 23.01 -7.31 -20.04
C LEU A 765 24.22 -7.11 -20.96
N LYS A 766 25.42 -7.40 -20.47
CA LYS A 766 26.68 -7.24 -21.20
C LYS A 766 27.31 -8.56 -21.59
N SER A 767 27.17 -9.59 -20.77
CA SER A 767 27.71 -10.92 -21.06
C SER A 767 26.90 -12.01 -20.37
N LEU A 768 26.87 -13.19 -20.99
CA LEU A 768 26.23 -14.36 -20.43
C LEU A 768 27.10 -15.59 -20.72
N ASN A 769 27.51 -16.31 -19.68
CA ASN A 769 28.39 -17.47 -19.82
C ASN A 769 27.90 -18.63 -18.97
N PHE A 770 27.81 -19.82 -19.55
CA PHE A 770 27.46 -21.04 -18.82
C PHE A 770 28.70 -21.87 -18.52
N SER A 771 28.80 -22.40 -17.30
CA SER A 771 29.85 -23.33 -16.90
C SER A 771 29.32 -24.40 -15.95
N GLU A 772 29.90 -25.60 -16.00
CA GLU A 772 29.53 -26.68 -15.05
C GLU A 772 30.03 -26.37 -13.63
N ASN A 773 31.18 -25.70 -13.52
CA ASN A 773 31.82 -25.34 -12.26
C ASN A 773 31.72 -23.84 -11.98
N ARG A 774 31.60 -23.48 -10.69
CA ARG A 774 31.60 -22.07 -10.30
C ARG A 774 33.02 -21.52 -10.38
N GLU A 775 33.23 -20.63 -11.31
CA GLU A 775 34.46 -19.84 -11.38
C GLU A 775 34.37 -18.66 -10.42
N LYS A 776 35.21 -18.67 -9.38
CA LYS A 776 35.36 -17.50 -8.53
C LYS A 776 36.22 -16.47 -9.26
N GLU A 777 35.67 -15.28 -9.44
CA GLU A 777 36.45 -14.13 -9.89
C GLU A 777 37.36 -13.69 -8.73
N ARG A 778 38.68 -13.77 -8.90
CA ARG A 778 39.64 -13.14 -7.99
C ARG A 778 39.81 -11.69 -8.43
N LYS A 779 39.33 -10.75 -7.64
CA LYS A 779 39.52 -9.31 -7.90
C LYS A 779 40.57 -8.76 -6.95
N GLU A 780 41.84 -8.90 -7.34
CA GLU A 780 42.93 -8.20 -6.65
C GLU A 780 42.92 -6.70 -6.99
N LYS A 781 42.46 -6.32 -8.19
CA LYS A 781 42.37 -4.92 -8.67
C LYS A 781 41.07 -4.61 -9.39
N GLN A 782 40.62 -3.36 -9.33
CA GLN A 782 39.44 -2.85 -10.04
C GLN A 782 39.76 -1.52 -10.74
N SER A 783 39.36 -1.39 -12.00
CA SER A 783 39.45 -0.15 -12.76
C SER A 783 38.31 0.81 -12.41
N TYR A 784 38.67 2.07 -12.25
CA TYR A 784 37.75 3.17 -12.04
C TYR A 784 38.03 4.30 -13.02
N THR A 785 36.98 4.97 -13.47
CA THR A 785 37.06 6.20 -14.26
C THR A 785 36.21 7.29 -13.61
N LEU A 786 36.82 8.42 -13.30
CA LEU A 786 36.16 9.64 -12.84
C LEU A 786 35.95 10.54 -14.05
N LYS A 787 34.69 10.84 -14.42
CA LYS A 787 34.35 11.72 -15.54
C LYS A 787 33.83 13.04 -15.00
N PHE A 788 34.64 14.10 -15.05
CA PHE A 788 34.30 15.42 -14.53
C PHE A 788 33.45 16.21 -15.53
N PHE A 789 32.52 17.01 -15.03
CA PHE A 789 31.74 17.91 -15.90
C PHE A 789 32.54 19.17 -16.27
N HIS A 790 33.54 19.54 -15.46
CA HIS A 790 34.44 20.67 -15.71
C HIS A 790 35.90 20.23 -15.74
N SER A 791 36.69 20.76 -16.68
CA SER A 791 38.10 20.37 -16.88
C SER A 791 39.01 20.77 -15.71
N GLU A 792 38.74 21.91 -15.07
CA GLU A 792 39.54 22.42 -13.94
C GLU A 792 39.58 21.44 -12.75
N ASP A 793 38.47 20.75 -12.51
CA ASP A 793 38.39 19.71 -11.48
C ASP A 793 39.29 18.53 -11.83
N ALA A 794 39.24 18.07 -13.09
CA ALA A 794 40.05 16.96 -13.53
C ALA A 794 41.55 17.24 -13.37
N ASP A 795 42.01 18.46 -13.69
CA ASP A 795 43.41 18.84 -13.57
C ASP A 795 43.87 18.87 -12.09
N ARG A 796 43.05 19.45 -11.21
CA ARG A 796 43.31 19.46 -9.76
C ARG A 796 43.44 18.04 -9.19
N PHE A 797 42.49 17.15 -9.52
CA PHE A 797 42.50 15.80 -8.97
C PHE A 797 43.57 14.92 -9.60
N GLU A 798 43.96 15.17 -10.85
CA GLU A 798 45.11 14.50 -11.47
C GLU A 798 46.40 14.78 -10.68
N GLU A 799 46.63 16.04 -10.30
CA GLU A 799 47.81 16.43 -9.52
C GLU A 799 47.85 15.73 -8.16
N MET A 800 46.71 15.66 -7.46
CA MET A 800 46.56 14.94 -6.19
C MET A 800 46.84 13.43 -6.34
N LEU A 801 46.36 12.80 -7.42
CA LEU A 801 46.54 11.36 -7.64
C LEU A 801 47.93 10.99 -8.18
N LYS A 802 48.64 11.92 -8.85
CA LYS A 802 50.04 11.73 -9.28
C LYS A 802 51.00 11.72 -8.10
N ASN A 803 50.73 12.51 -7.05
CA ASN A 803 51.61 12.66 -5.89
C ASN A 803 50.88 12.36 -4.56
N PRO A 804 50.37 11.13 -4.36
CA PRO A 804 49.63 10.80 -3.15
C PRO A 804 50.52 10.70 -1.90
N PRO A 805 50.02 11.06 -0.71
CA PRO A 805 50.70 10.77 0.55
C PRO A 805 50.81 9.25 0.77
N GLU A 806 51.74 8.84 1.63
CA GLU A 806 51.98 7.41 1.91
C GLU A 806 50.75 6.73 2.54
N SER A 807 50.11 7.40 3.50
CA SER A 807 48.87 6.98 4.12
C SER A 807 47.92 8.15 4.34
N ILE A 808 46.62 7.84 4.41
CA ILE A 808 45.59 8.77 4.89
C ILE A 808 45.11 8.31 6.27
N GLN A 809 44.95 9.27 7.17
CA GLN A 809 44.44 9.03 8.52
C GLN A 809 43.09 9.71 8.71
N PHE A 810 42.11 8.98 9.23
CA PHE A 810 40.79 9.52 9.52
C PHE A 810 40.14 8.83 10.71
N GLU A 811 39.30 9.57 11.42
CA GLU A 811 38.53 9.05 12.54
C GLU A 811 37.22 8.45 12.05
N LYS A 812 36.88 7.26 12.55
CA LYS A 812 35.58 6.61 12.28
C LYS A 812 34.85 6.34 13.59
N LYS A 813 33.57 6.67 13.62
CA LYS A 813 32.65 6.21 14.67
C LYS A 813 32.33 4.74 14.44
N ASP A 814 32.47 3.91 15.48
CA ASP A 814 31.99 2.53 15.43
C ASP A 814 30.48 2.50 15.11
N ARG A 815 30.11 1.69 14.11
CA ARG A 815 28.69 1.39 13.82
C ARG A 815 28.10 0.70 15.05
N LYS A 816 27.06 1.29 15.66
CA LYS A 816 26.30 0.68 16.76
C LYS A 816 25.94 -0.77 16.41
N ARG A 817 26.26 -1.74 17.28
CA ARG A 817 25.55 -3.03 17.30
C ARG A 817 24.05 -2.77 17.50
N LYS A 818 23.20 -3.57 16.84
CA LYS A 818 21.72 -3.45 16.86
C LYS A 818 21.21 -3.12 18.27
N ARG A 819 20.38 -2.08 18.33
CA ARG A 819 19.76 -1.44 19.50
C ARG A 819 18.98 -2.44 20.35
N VAL A 820 19.28 -2.51 21.64
CA VAL A 820 18.36 -3.05 22.68
C VAL A 820 17.74 -1.83 23.36
N ARG A 821 16.40 -1.74 23.40
CA ARG A 821 15.68 -0.66 24.12
C ARG A 821 16.06 -0.76 25.62
N ASN A 822 16.43 0.36 26.24
CA ASN A 822 16.68 0.57 27.70
C ASN A 822 18.13 0.47 28.25
N LEU A 823 19.15 1.03 27.57
CA LEU A 823 20.45 1.33 28.21
C LEU A 823 20.87 2.79 28.01
N PRO A 824 21.55 3.43 29.00
CA PRO A 824 22.03 4.81 28.89
C PRO A 824 23.03 4.98 27.74
N ARG A 825 23.10 6.19 27.17
CA ARG A 825 24.06 6.56 26.12
C ARG A 825 25.51 6.38 26.63
N HIS A 826 26.16 5.27 26.31
CA HIS A 826 27.63 5.23 26.30
C HIS A 826 28.14 6.02 25.09
N LYS A 827 29.03 6.99 25.33
CA LYS A 827 29.76 7.72 24.27
C LYS A 827 30.52 6.67 23.43
N SER A 828 30.26 6.61 22.12
CA SER A 828 31.02 5.76 21.20
C SER A 828 32.45 6.25 21.12
N ALA A 829 33.42 5.37 21.37
CA ALA A 829 34.84 5.68 21.19
C ALA A 829 35.12 5.91 19.70
N MET A 830 35.89 6.96 19.38
CA MET A 830 36.43 7.17 18.04
C MET A 830 37.71 6.36 17.90
N ARG A 831 37.91 5.69 16.76
CA ARG A 831 39.18 5.04 16.42
C ARG A 831 39.79 5.73 15.20
N LEU A 832 41.09 5.97 15.29
CA LEU A 832 41.91 6.42 14.18
C LEU A 832 42.13 5.24 13.24
N HIS A 833 41.81 5.40 11.97
CA HIS A 833 42.10 4.45 10.91
C HIS A 833 43.18 5.02 10.00
N GLU A 834 44.22 4.23 9.73
CA GLU A 834 45.27 4.55 8.77
C GLU A 834 45.15 3.61 7.58
N LYS A 835 45.18 4.16 6.36
CA LYS A 835 45.10 3.39 5.10
C LYS A 835 46.22 3.80 4.15
N ASN A 836 46.94 2.82 3.60
CA ASN A 836 48.01 3.06 2.63
C ASN A 836 47.42 3.43 1.26
N LEU A 837 47.83 4.59 0.72
CA LEU A 837 47.31 5.11 -0.56
C LEU A 837 48.26 4.78 -1.72
N ARG A 838 49.58 4.89 -1.47
CA ARG A 838 50.61 4.81 -2.51
C ARG A 838 50.74 3.44 -3.17
N THR A 839 50.53 2.36 -2.42
CA THR A 839 50.57 0.99 -2.98
C THR A 839 49.21 0.51 -3.49
N SER A 840 48.16 1.31 -3.31
CA SER A 840 46.79 0.94 -3.68
C SER A 840 46.37 1.46 -5.06
N LEU A 841 47.03 2.49 -5.60
CA LEU A 841 46.66 3.13 -6.87
C LEU A 841 47.73 2.89 -7.95
N GLU A 842 47.30 2.42 -9.11
CA GLU A 842 48.15 2.10 -10.26
C GLU A 842 47.55 2.63 -11.57
N GLU A 843 48.37 2.72 -12.62
CA GLU A 843 47.93 3.01 -14.01
C GLU A 843 47.05 4.27 -14.19
N LEU A 844 47.37 5.36 -13.49
CA LEU A 844 46.65 6.64 -13.67
C LEU A 844 46.83 7.18 -15.10
N GLN A 845 45.70 7.39 -15.79
CA GLN A 845 45.62 7.94 -17.14
C GLN A 845 44.62 9.12 -17.18
N ARG A 846 44.92 10.09 -18.03
CA ARG A 846 44.11 11.29 -18.25
C ARG A 846 43.59 11.30 -19.69
N ASP A 847 42.28 11.48 -19.85
CA ASP A 847 41.66 11.73 -21.16
C ASP A 847 40.61 12.85 -21.08
N ALA A 848 40.83 13.96 -21.77
CA ALA A 848 39.92 15.13 -21.92
C ALA A 848 39.33 15.69 -20.61
N ASN A 849 38.26 15.14 -20.05
CA ASN A 849 37.69 15.50 -18.72
C ASN A 849 37.57 14.29 -17.78
N SER A 850 38.33 13.23 -18.03
CA SER A 850 38.30 12.00 -17.27
C SER A 850 39.66 11.57 -16.73
N LEU A 851 39.64 10.87 -15.60
CA LEU A 851 40.78 10.22 -14.95
C LEU A 851 40.46 8.74 -14.76
N SER A 852 41.30 7.86 -15.30
CA SER A 852 41.18 6.42 -15.15
C SER A 852 42.34 5.86 -14.34
N PHE A 853 42.09 4.91 -13.44
CA PHE A 853 43.12 4.28 -12.62
C PHE A 853 42.69 2.90 -12.12
N LEU A 854 43.66 2.07 -11.76
CA LEU A 854 43.46 0.80 -11.07
C LEU A 854 43.58 0.99 -9.55
N LEU A 855 42.61 0.44 -8.82
CA LEU A 855 42.64 0.38 -7.36
C LEU A 855 42.75 -1.07 -6.88
N THR A 856 43.78 -1.37 -6.10
CA THR A 856 43.97 -2.68 -5.46
C THR A 856 42.97 -2.84 -4.31
N LEU A 857 42.15 -3.89 -4.36
CA LEU A 857 41.11 -4.14 -3.37
C LEU A 857 41.70 -4.69 -2.06
N PRO A 858 41.16 -4.31 -0.90
CA PRO A 858 41.70 -4.75 0.38
C PRO A 858 41.31 -6.19 0.76
N GLU A 859 42.29 -7.05 1.10
CA GLU A 859 42.03 -8.32 1.81
C GLU A 859 41.57 -8.06 3.26
N SER A 860 42.10 -7.01 3.91
CA SER A 860 41.53 -6.33 5.09
C SER A 860 42.26 -5.00 5.32
N GLY A 861 41.56 -3.92 5.68
CA GLY A 861 42.17 -2.65 6.08
C GLY A 861 42.58 -1.65 4.97
N GLY A 862 42.65 -2.04 3.70
CA GLY A 862 43.05 -1.13 2.60
C GLY A 862 41.96 -0.16 2.12
N LEU A 863 42.34 0.69 1.15
CA LEU A 863 41.58 1.84 0.66
C LEU A 863 40.41 1.41 -0.25
N SER A 864 39.19 1.85 0.05
CA SER A 864 38.06 1.69 -0.87
C SER A 864 37.92 2.91 -1.77
N ILE A 865 37.23 2.80 -2.91
CA ILE A 865 36.91 3.94 -3.78
C ILE A 865 36.16 5.05 -3.02
N VAL A 866 35.29 4.67 -2.08
CA VAL A 866 34.58 5.62 -1.22
C VAL A 866 35.56 6.38 -0.32
N ASP A 867 36.54 5.69 0.27
CA ASP A 867 37.53 6.35 1.11
C ASP A 867 38.45 7.25 0.27
N LEU A 868 38.86 6.82 -0.93
CA LEU A 868 39.66 7.63 -1.85
C LEU A 868 38.94 8.94 -2.21
N LEU A 869 37.67 8.86 -2.61
CA LEU A 869 36.90 10.03 -3.03
C LEU A 869 36.53 10.93 -1.83
N ASP A 870 35.91 10.37 -0.79
CA ASP A 870 35.39 11.15 0.35
C ASP A 870 36.50 11.68 1.26
N ARG A 871 37.57 10.91 1.49
CA ARG A 871 38.59 11.21 2.51
C ARG A 871 39.88 11.80 1.98
N TYR A 872 40.25 11.47 0.74
CA TYR A 872 41.48 11.99 0.15
C TYR A 872 41.21 13.09 -0.87
N LEU A 873 40.30 12.84 -1.82
CA LEU A 873 39.95 13.83 -2.84
C LEU A 873 38.92 14.86 -2.34
N GLU A 874 38.35 14.66 -1.14
CA GLU A 874 37.32 15.54 -0.56
C GLU A 874 36.10 15.71 -1.48
N ILE A 875 35.73 14.65 -2.18
CA ILE A 875 34.57 14.54 -3.06
C ILE A 875 33.50 13.72 -2.33
N PRO A 876 32.61 14.36 -1.56
CA PRO A 876 31.56 13.66 -0.85
C PRO A 876 30.59 13.01 -1.84
N ARG A 877 29.82 12.03 -1.37
CA ARG A 877 28.87 11.29 -2.22
C ARG A 877 27.81 12.17 -2.88
N GLU A 878 27.46 13.28 -2.26
CA GLU A 878 26.52 14.28 -2.79
C GLU A 878 27.01 14.99 -4.06
N ASP A 879 28.30 14.87 -4.38
CA ASP A 879 28.91 15.40 -5.60
C ASP A 879 29.03 14.36 -6.72
N TRP A 880 28.83 13.07 -6.42
CA TRP A 880 28.87 12.01 -7.44
C TRP A 880 27.67 12.24 -8.38
N ASN A 881 27.77 12.18 -9.70
CA ASN A 881 26.73 12.66 -10.64
C ASN A 881 26.31 14.15 -10.60
N VAL A 882 26.92 15.00 -9.76
CA VAL A 882 26.68 16.45 -9.74
C VAL A 882 27.89 17.23 -10.23
N ARG A 883 29.08 16.82 -9.80
CA ARG A 883 30.36 17.43 -10.21
C ARG A 883 31.16 16.51 -11.14
N LEU A 884 31.03 15.20 -10.94
CA LEU A 884 31.65 14.14 -11.74
C LEU A 884 30.81 12.88 -11.71
N GLN A 885 30.95 12.00 -12.69
CA GLN A 885 30.45 10.64 -12.60
C GLN A 885 31.58 9.70 -12.19
N VAL A 886 31.30 8.80 -11.25
CA VAL A 886 32.23 7.74 -10.83
C VAL A 886 31.80 6.45 -11.52
N TRP A 887 32.69 5.91 -12.34
CA TRP A 887 32.48 4.67 -13.09
C TRP A 887 33.39 3.57 -12.59
N LYS A 888 32.84 2.38 -12.35
CA LYS A 888 33.61 1.15 -12.36
C LYS A 888 33.67 0.61 -13.79
N THR A 889 34.87 0.53 -14.34
CA THR A 889 35.10 0.09 -15.73
C THR A 889 35.65 -1.33 -15.75
N GLU A 890 35.62 -1.97 -16.93
CA GLU A 890 36.31 -3.25 -17.10
C GLU A 890 37.84 -3.06 -17.02
N ASN A 891 38.53 -4.07 -16.50
CA ASN A 891 39.99 -4.12 -16.46
C ASN A 891 40.56 -4.51 -17.84
#